data_AF-A0AAZ3R922-F1
#
_entry.id   AF-A0AAZ3R922-F1
#
_cell.length_a   1.000
_cell.length_b   1.000
_cell.length_c   1.000
_cell.angle_alpha   90.00
_cell.angle_beta   90.00
_cell.angle_gamma   90.00
#
_symmetry.space_group_name_H-M   'P 1'
#
loop_
_entity.id
_entity.type
_entity.pdbx_description
1 polymer ?
#
loop_
_entity_poly.entity_id
_entity_poly.type
_entity_poly.pdbx_seq_one_letter_code
_entity_poly.pdbx_strand_id
1 'polypeptide(L)'
;MEQFRGVGDKATLVKITVLRGNNLRGNKAESILNYVRAEFNGIVLGDSQKLDAAVDQGVDYNFTCSFECSDAAHTLDDMAHKPVILTVIEVLPKEKKQKEEKTAVIGQAIVDLLPLLHGQVSFFSTVLLHPTPGSPAEAPTLDVTVCVPEPLLSGVQLSDSNLLKVTVETAYSVPEVWNPVSGSGPLSSYVAALQVPLTAEKEQVLMFSNGLLKVGGESEPMGRPRKWPLGPLLAPGAQFIPGVSMDGEPIEMEDGDLTSIEDRDFRKEAETNKKRVSWDTERRCFLDADGADLIKSLLAIIVNIMTNVSLNCLFCVCVCVCVCVCVQQGEDETQLSFHGVAYVDMAPLLYPGARRVRGAYRLYPFYDSDLLVKVKVASTTAIQGFFRIWCCWGLPSGSGLSNVVVTLFYGLLRFLCISVERVMELIPPRAPLPRRPAGAERAVQEYQAQIASVAGQVLEQYQQLFGPAFLPGEKPLDPTSQEQRKTKLLGELNYSGKYFAFKEQIKYSVVRIVREKMLRTEAFSDPEQLQAFLSQLYVFLVDEMHVALNKTLSVDAQETQPRPLVDCAQLIHFAKEAQLNGDYQLAAEYYQEQLTRDRSDPAHWFDYGVLYMLTADYQKAEECFHYAVSMKQTHLPSLLMCGILAEMGGRLEEAETFFEGATCVDPANVVAWTLFGLFYEGQENSIQTEMAFLEATKQQRAALVVTPPCRVETRVESPDLGEEEQEVANYVWALFGHIHHLTGEFGKAQECYERTLDFVTDATDTHPIYLRLGSIYLQEGEFQRAKTTYLRACKSSPSCLTWLGLGIACYRLGELTEAEDALTEANILNNGNAEVWGYLSLVCLQTGRRLEAEQSYKYALKLNLQKEAVIREIKALQDHVGFGNPCF
;
A
#
# COMPACT_ATOMS: atom_id res chain seq x y z
N MET A 1 32.74 28.12 32.85
CA MET A 1 32.30 28.84 31.64
C MET A 1 31.84 27.78 30.67
N GLU A 2 30.59 27.91 30.25
CA GLU A 2 29.97 27.39 29.02
C GLU A 2 30.18 25.92 28.64
N GLN A 3 29.13 25.12 28.80
CA GLN A 3 28.38 24.51 27.67
C GLN A 3 27.40 23.45 28.22
N PHE A 4 26.22 23.90 28.62
CA PHE A 4 24.96 23.15 28.61
C PHE A 4 23.84 24.19 28.68
N ARG A 5 23.47 24.76 27.52
CA ARG A 5 22.18 25.44 27.34
C ARG A 5 21.36 24.55 26.42
N GLY A 6 20.17 24.18 26.89
CA GLY A 6 19.22 23.37 26.16
C GLY A 6 18.86 23.96 24.81
N VAL A 7 18.44 23.07 23.90
CA VAL A 7 17.80 23.39 22.62
C VAL A 7 16.55 24.21 22.95
N GLY A 8 16.65 25.53 22.88
CA GLY A 8 15.51 26.43 22.92
C GLY A 8 14.93 26.55 21.51
N ASP A 9 13.61 26.39 21.40
CA ASP A 9 12.84 26.64 20.18
C ASP A 9 13.31 27.96 19.53
N LYS A 10 13.81 27.89 18.29
CA LYS A 10 14.08 29.09 17.52
C LYS A 10 12.74 29.70 17.13
N ALA A 11 12.41 30.86 17.68
CA ALA A 11 11.27 31.65 17.23
C ALA A 11 11.72 32.54 16.05
N THR A 12 11.11 32.34 14.88
CA THR A 12 11.37 33.13 13.66
C THR A 12 10.37 34.28 13.56
N LEU A 13 10.85 35.49 13.29
CA LEU A 13 10.00 36.67 13.21
C LEU A 13 9.43 36.86 11.80
N VAL A 14 8.10 36.77 11.67
CA VAL A 14 7.38 37.06 10.42
C VAL A 14 7.04 38.54 10.38
N LYS A 15 7.52 39.25 9.36
CA LYS A 15 7.27 40.69 9.15
C LYS A 15 6.26 40.88 8.02
N ILE A 16 5.26 41.72 8.28
CA ILE A 16 4.20 42.06 7.34
C ILE A 16 4.21 43.58 7.17
N THR A 17 4.44 44.02 5.94
CA THR A 17 4.50 45.43 5.57
C THR A 17 3.37 45.77 4.61
N VAL A 18 2.45 46.65 5.05
CA VAL A 18 1.42 47.25 4.20
C VAL A 18 2.02 48.50 3.57
N LEU A 19 2.26 48.46 2.26
CA LEU A 19 2.94 49.53 1.52
C LEU A 19 1.95 50.62 1.15
N ARG A 20 0.95 50.28 0.35
CA ARG A 20 0.05 51.25 -0.28
C ARG A 20 -1.40 50.77 -0.35
N GLY A 21 -2.35 51.66 -0.13
CA GLY A 21 -3.76 51.44 -0.43
C GLY A 21 -4.23 52.23 -1.64
N ASN A 22 -4.86 51.55 -2.60
CA ASN A 22 -5.31 52.13 -3.87
C ASN A 22 -6.84 52.19 -3.91
N ASN A 23 -7.39 53.28 -4.48
CA ASN A 23 -8.83 53.50 -4.67
C ASN A 23 -9.68 53.44 -3.38
N LEU A 24 -9.15 53.95 -2.26
CA LEU A 24 -9.89 53.98 -0.98
C LEU A 24 -10.93 55.11 -0.99
N ARG A 25 -12.20 54.78 -0.71
CA ARG A 25 -13.30 55.75 -0.57
C ARG A 25 -13.97 55.67 0.80
N GLY A 26 -14.21 56.83 1.42
CA GLY A 26 -14.85 56.96 2.73
C GLY A 26 -16.34 57.22 2.62
N ASN A 27 -17.05 57.12 3.75
CA ASN A 27 -18.51 57.21 3.75
C ASN A 27 -19.04 58.63 3.56
N LYS A 28 -18.28 59.68 3.91
CA LYS A 28 -18.75 61.08 3.92
C LYS A 28 -17.65 62.17 3.81
N ALA A 29 -16.79 62.20 2.78
CA ALA A 29 -15.93 63.37 2.51
C ALA A 29 -15.15 63.32 1.18
N GLU A 30 -14.64 64.49 0.73
CA GLU A 30 -13.66 64.66 -0.35
C GLU A 30 -12.23 64.21 0.06
N SER A 31 -11.97 64.03 1.36
CA SER A 31 -10.73 63.46 1.92
C SER A 31 -11.04 62.49 3.07
N ILE A 32 -10.20 61.45 3.24
CA ILE A 32 -10.48 60.32 4.12
C ILE A 32 -9.32 60.17 5.10
N LEU A 33 -9.60 60.34 6.40
CA LEU A 33 -8.65 60.01 7.46
C LEU A 33 -8.79 58.53 7.81
N ASN A 34 -7.80 57.72 7.45
CA ASN A 34 -7.84 56.27 7.66
C ASN A 34 -6.55 55.70 8.25
N TYR A 35 -6.65 54.48 8.78
CA TYR A 35 -5.51 53.68 9.21
C TYR A 35 -5.81 52.19 8.96
N VAL A 36 -4.76 51.38 8.91
CA VAL A 36 -4.84 49.92 8.73
C VAL A 36 -4.54 49.25 10.06
N ARG A 37 -5.39 48.29 10.43
CA ARG A 37 -5.17 47.38 11.55
C ARG A 37 -4.84 45.99 11.00
N ALA A 38 -3.75 45.40 11.49
CA ALA A 38 -3.36 44.04 11.15
C ALA A 38 -3.68 43.08 12.32
N GLU A 39 -4.31 41.96 12.02
CA GLU A 39 -4.69 40.93 13.00
C GLU A 39 -4.29 39.53 12.49
N PHE A 40 -3.76 38.69 13.38
CA PHE A 40 -3.45 37.30 13.11
C PHE A 40 -3.88 36.44 14.30
N ASN A 41 -4.57 35.32 14.02
CA ASN A 41 -5.05 34.39 15.05
C ASN A 41 -5.88 35.04 16.18
N GLY A 42 -6.66 36.08 15.86
CA GLY A 42 -7.47 36.83 16.83
C GLY A 42 -6.67 37.84 17.68
N ILE A 43 -5.37 37.99 17.44
CA ILE A 43 -4.48 38.93 18.13
C ILE A 43 -4.22 40.11 17.20
N VAL A 44 -4.42 41.33 17.71
CA VAL A 44 -4.07 42.57 16.99
C VAL A 44 -2.55 42.74 16.99
N LEU A 45 -1.93 42.72 15.81
CA LEU A 45 -0.50 42.89 15.63
C LEU A 45 -0.08 44.37 15.72
N GLY A 46 -0.96 45.28 15.33
CA GLY A 46 -0.76 46.73 15.45
C GLY A 46 -1.65 47.55 14.51
N ASP A 47 -1.62 48.87 14.74
CA ASP A 47 -2.33 49.89 13.95
C ASP A 47 -1.33 50.82 13.24
N SER A 48 -1.59 51.17 11.99
CA SER A 48 -0.81 52.18 11.26
C SER A 48 -1.04 53.59 11.78
N GLN A 49 -0.20 54.54 11.36
CA GLN A 49 -0.49 55.95 11.56
C GLN A 49 -1.77 56.35 10.83
N LYS A 50 -2.53 57.29 11.41
CA LYS A 50 -3.72 57.87 10.78
C LYS A 50 -3.27 58.84 9.69
N LEU A 51 -3.60 58.54 8.44
CA LEU A 51 -3.20 59.31 7.26
C LEU A 51 -4.43 59.90 6.57
N ASP A 52 -4.30 61.13 6.07
CA ASP A 52 -5.32 61.80 5.28
C ASP A 52 -5.05 61.55 3.79
N ALA A 53 -6.10 61.24 3.04
CA ALA A 53 -6.02 60.81 1.65
C ALA A 53 -7.10 61.46 0.80
N ALA A 54 -6.72 62.05 -0.33
CA ALA A 54 -7.67 62.47 -1.35
C ALA A 54 -8.23 61.26 -2.11
N VAL A 55 -9.50 61.31 -2.49
CA VAL A 55 -10.27 60.18 -3.09
C VAL A 55 -9.63 59.54 -4.34
N ASP A 56 -8.76 60.27 -5.06
CA ASP A 56 -8.10 59.82 -6.30
C ASP A 56 -6.58 59.54 -6.15
N GLN A 57 -6.00 59.64 -4.94
CA GLN A 57 -4.59 59.35 -4.69
C GLN A 57 -4.42 58.15 -3.76
N GLY A 58 -3.56 57.19 -4.14
CA GLY A 58 -3.22 56.05 -3.29
C GLY A 58 -2.48 56.49 -2.02
N VAL A 59 -2.75 55.81 -0.91
CA VAL A 59 -2.24 56.11 0.44
C VAL A 59 -1.04 55.23 0.77
N ASP A 60 0.13 55.84 0.96
CA ASP A 60 1.35 55.11 1.31
C ASP A 60 1.44 54.94 2.83
N TYR A 61 1.02 53.78 3.34
CA TYR A 61 1.05 53.48 4.77
C TYR A 61 2.46 53.17 5.28
N ASN A 62 3.25 52.41 4.50
CA ASN A 62 4.56 51.86 4.91
C ASN A 62 4.55 51.26 6.33
N PHE A 63 3.43 50.66 6.72
CA PHE A 63 3.20 50.15 8.07
C PHE A 63 3.75 48.73 8.17
N THR A 64 4.66 48.48 9.12
CA THR A 64 5.22 47.16 9.37
C THR A 64 4.80 46.65 10.74
N CYS A 65 4.26 45.43 10.77
CA CYS A 65 3.98 44.68 11.99
C CYS A 65 4.65 43.30 11.91
N SER A 66 4.78 42.63 13.05
CA SER A 66 5.42 41.33 13.10
C SER A 66 4.89 40.47 14.23
N PHE A 67 4.94 39.15 14.04
CA PHE A 67 4.67 38.16 15.08
C PHE A 67 5.74 37.08 15.08
N GLU A 68 5.91 36.41 16.21
CA GLU A 68 6.87 35.31 16.37
C GLU A 68 6.20 33.98 16.00
N CYS A 69 6.87 33.20 15.14
CA CYS A 69 6.49 31.84 14.80
C CYS A 69 7.52 30.88 15.38
N SER A 70 7.10 29.96 16.26
CA SER A 70 7.93 28.84 16.69
C SER A 70 7.86 27.68 15.69
N ASP A 71 8.85 26.80 15.72
CA ASP A 71 8.93 25.59 14.89
C ASP A 71 7.94 24.49 15.33
N ALA A 72 7.05 24.77 16.29
CA ALA A 72 6.10 23.79 16.79
C ALA A 72 5.00 23.49 15.74
N ALA A 73 4.58 22.23 15.63
CA ALA A 73 3.60 21.83 14.61
C ALA A 73 2.27 22.60 14.66
N HIS A 74 1.84 23.06 15.85
CA HIS A 74 0.59 23.80 16.02
C HIS A 74 0.65 25.26 15.54
N THR A 75 1.80 25.93 15.66
CA THR A 75 2.00 27.29 15.13
C THR A 75 2.10 27.25 13.60
N LEU A 76 2.75 26.22 13.07
CA LEU A 76 2.80 25.96 11.62
C LEU A 76 1.41 25.59 11.05
N ASP A 77 0.60 24.81 11.77
CA ASP A 77 -0.80 24.54 11.40
C ASP A 77 -1.66 25.82 11.40
N ASP A 78 -1.49 26.67 12.43
CA ASP A 78 -2.16 27.98 12.49
C ASP A 78 -1.79 28.84 11.28
N MET A 79 -0.51 28.86 10.86
CA MET A 79 -0.07 29.57 9.65
C MET A 79 -0.59 28.97 8.36
N ALA A 80 -0.75 27.65 8.29
CA ALA A 80 -1.26 26.97 7.10
C ALA A 80 -2.71 27.35 6.78
N HIS A 81 -3.48 27.68 7.82
CA HIS A 81 -4.91 27.79 7.72
C HIS A 81 -5.54 29.13 8.10
N LYS A 82 -4.92 29.89 9.00
CA LYS A 82 -5.45 31.19 9.42
C LYS A 82 -4.75 32.28 8.61
N PRO A 83 -5.47 33.06 7.80
CA PRO A 83 -4.89 34.18 7.11
C PRO A 83 -4.67 35.37 8.04
N VAL A 84 -3.86 36.33 7.59
CA VAL A 84 -3.74 37.64 8.24
C VAL A 84 -4.89 38.52 7.74
N ILE A 85 -5.58 39.16 8.67
CA ILE A 85 -6.71 40.05 8.40
C ILE A 85 -6.20 41.49 8.47
N LEU A 86 -6.36 42.23 7.38
CA LEU A 86 -6.08 43.65 7.31
C LEU A 86 -7.39 44.42 7.25
N THR A 87 -7.67 45.22 8.26
CA THR A 87 -8.90 46.03 8.36
C THR A 87 -8.56 47.50 8.13
N VAL A 88 -9.18 48.12 7.12
CA VAL A 88 -9.03 49.56 6.87
C VAL A 88 -10.15 50.30 7.59
N ILE A 89 -9.79 51.23 8.46
CA ILE A 89 -10.73 51.93 9.36
C ILE A 89 -10.67 53.43 9.07
N GLU A 90 -11.84 54.02 8.78
CA GLU A 90 -12.06 55.46 8.67
C GLU A 90 -12.30 56.07 10.07
N VAL A 91 -11.69 57.21 10.33
CA VAL A 91 -11.92 58.02 11.53
C VAL A 91 -12.88 59.15 11.15
N LEU A 92 -14.10 59.13 11.69
CA LEU A 92 -15.11 60.14 11.40
C LEU A 92 -14.84 61.43 12.21
N PRO A 93 -15.14 62.62 11.64
CA PRO A 93 -14.94 63.89 12.33
C PRO A 93 -15.77 63.99 13.62
N LYS A 94 -15.16 64.50 14.70
CA LYS A 94 -15.80 64.66 16.02
C LYS A 94 -16.94 65.67 15.96
N GLU A 95 -18.16 65.24 16.28
CA GLU A 95 -19.27 66.16 16.56
C GLU A 95 -19.08 66.80 17.95
N LYS A 96 -19.46 68.09 18.11
CA LYS A 96 -19.18 68.98 19.27
C LYS A 96 -19.63 68.48 20.67
N LYS A 97 -20.16 67.25 20.81
CA LYS A 97 -20.63 66.66 22.08
C LYS A 97 -20.10 65.26 22.42
N GLN A 98 -19.23 64.65 21.61
CA GLN A 98 -18.72 63.28 21.87
C GLN A 98 -17.28 63.28 22.42
N LYS A 99 -17.03 62.43 23.42
CA LYS A 99 -15.74 62.26 24.11
C LYS A 99 -14.82 61.24 23.40
N GLU A 100 -15.40 60.36 22.57
CA GLU A 100 -14.72 59.28 21.85
C GLU A 100 -14.76 59.48 20.34
N GLU A 101 -13.71 59.02 19.65
CA GLU A 101 -13.59 59.06 18.19
C GLU A 101 -14.47 57.97 17.57
N LYS A 102 -15.45 58.36 16.77
CA LYS A 102 -16.29 57.41 16.04
C LYS A 102 -15.53 56.89 14.83
N THR A 103 -15.31 55.58 14.77
CA THR A 103 -14.66 54.91 13.64
C THR A 103 -15.68 54.14 12.80
N ALA A 104 -15.38 53.96 11.51
CA ALA A 104 -16.17 53.13 10.59
C ALA A 104 -15.22 52.21 9.82
N VAL A 105 -15.58 50.93 9.66
CA VAL A 105 -14.77 49.99 8.88
C VAL A 105 -15.08 50.17 7.40
N ILE A 106 -14.06 50.49 6.59
CA ILE A 106 -14.20 50.63 5.14
C ILE A 106 -14.30 49.22 4.51
N GLY A 107 -13.37 48.34 4.88
CA GLY A 107 -13.31 46.98 4.37
C GLY A 107 -12.24 46.13 5.03
N GLN A 108 -12.22 44.86 4.67
CA GLN A 108 -11.26 43.86 5.13
C GLN A 108 -10.58 43.15 3.96
N ALA A 109 -9.28 42.95 4.07
CA ALA A 109 -8.44 42.23 3.13
C ALA A 109 -7.74 41.07 3.84
N ILE A 110 -7.37 40.04 3.07
CA ILE A 110 -6.82 38.79 3.58
C ILE A 110 -5.50 38.47 2.91
N VAL A 111 -4.48 38.16 3.71
CA VAL A 111 -3.17 37.71 3.24
C VAL A 111 -2.97 36.25 3.63
N ASP A 112 -2.77 35.40 2.62
CA ASP A 112 -2.47 33.97 2.79
C ASP A 112 -0.97 33.77 3.06
N LEU A 113 -0.63 33.13 4.18
CA LEU A 113 0.76 32.89 4.60
C LEU A 113 1.34 31.59 4.05
N LEU A 114 0.54 30.82 3.31
CA LEU A 114 0.95 29.55 2.71
C LEU A 114 2.26 29.60 1.87
N PRO A 115 2.61 30.69 1.15
CA PRO A 115 3.88 30.75 0.42
C PRO A 115 5.12 30.59 1.31
N LEU A 116 5.06 31.02 2.58
CA LEU A 116 6.18 30.88 3.52
C LEU A 116 6.43 29.42 3.91
N LEU A 117 5.35 28.62 4.06
CA LEU A 117 5.44 27.19 4.35
C LEU A 117 5.97 26.38 3.16
N HIS A 118 5.83 26.89 1.94
CA HIS A 118 6.48 26.30 0.75
C HIS A 118 7.95 26.71 0.60
N GLY A 119 8.54 27.37 1.61
CA GLY A 119 9.97 27.72 1.64
C GLY A 119 10.31 29.10 1.05
N GLN A 120 9.31 29.94 0.74
CA GLN A 120 9.59 31.32 0.31
C GLN A 120 9.98 32.19 1.50
N VAL A 121 11.03 33.00 1.33
CA VAL A 121 11.52 33.93 2.37
C VAL A 121 10.80 35.28 2.31
N SER A 122 10.31 35.67 1.15
CA SER A 122 9.47 36.86 0.99
C SER A 122 8.57 36.76 -0.23
N PHE A 123 7.39 37.39 -0.16
CA PHE A 123 6.48 37.53 -1.29
C PHE A 123 5.73 38.87 -1.26
N PHE A 124 5.35 39.34 -2.44
CA PHE A 124 4.54 40.54 -2.66
C PHE A 124 3.15 40.13 -3.16
N SER A 125 2.10 40.73 -2.60
CA SER A 125 0.72 40.46 -2.99
C SER A 125 -0.11 41.74 -2.98
N THR A 126 -0.85 41.97 -4.07
CA THR A 126 -1.89 43.00 -4.15
C THR A 126 -3.22 42.35 -3.80
N VAL A 127 -3.78 42.70 -2.65
CA VAL A 127 -4.98 42.08 -2.08
C VAL A 127 -6.19 42.98 -2.26
N LEU A 128 -7.34 42.40 -2.60
CA LEU A 128 -8.61 43.11 -2.73
C LEU A 128 -9.21 43.42 -1.34
N LEU A 129 -9.64 44.67 -1.14
CA LEU A 129 -10.31 45.12 0.06
C LEU A 129 -11.83 44.92 -0.09
N HIS A 130 -12.39 43.97 0.65
CA HIS A 130 -13.83 43.69 0.58
C HIS A 130 -14.62 44.65 1.47
N PRO A 131 -15.60 45.40 0.93
CA PRO A 131 -16.37 46.38 1.69
C PRO A 131 -17.26 45.69 2.74
N THR A 132 -17.41 46.33 3.90
CA THR A 132 -18.38 45.89 4.92
C THR A 132 -19.78 46.48 4.63
N PRO A 133 -20.87 45.88 5.16
CA PRO A 133 -22.23 46.37 4.91
C PRO A 133 -22.38 47.84 5.33
N GLY A 134 -22.49 48.75 4.36
CA GLY A 134 -22.63 50.20 4.58
C GLY A 134 -21.48 51.07 4.05
N SER A 135 -20.44 50.50 3.42
CA SER A 135 -19.33 51.24 2.79
C SER A 135 -19.42 51.32 1.25
N PRO A 136 -18.76 52.29 0.59
CA PRO A 136 -18.81 52.46 -0.87
C PRO A 136 -18.16 51.30 -1.64
N ALA A 137 -18.75 50.91 -2.78
CA ALA A 137 -18.51 49.64 -3.47
C ALA A 137 -17.61 49.72 -4.73
N GLU A 138 -16.53 50.50 -4.70
CA GLU A 138 -15.50 50.49 -5.77
C GLU A 138 -14.31 49.65 -5.31
N ALA A 139 -13.86 48.67 -6.12
CA ALA A 139 -12.85 47.66 -5.79
C ALA A 139 -11.50 48.26 -5.31
N PRO A 140 -11.28 48.43 -3.98
CA PRO A 140 -10.06 48.99 -3.42
C PRO A 140 -9.01 47.88 -3.27
N THR A 141 -7.72 48.21 -3.39
CA THR A 141 -6.65 47.21 -3.21
C THR A 141 -5.61 47.67 -2.20
N LEU A 142 -4.94 46.71 -1.56
CA LEU A 142 -3.81 46.92 -0.66
C LEU A 142 -2.59 46.18 -1.19
N ASP A 143 -1.47 46.88 -1.32
CA ASP A 143 -0.17 46.30 -1.66
C ASP A 143 0.56 45.89 -0.38
N VAL A 144 0.83 44.60 -0.24
CA VAL A 144 1.38 43.99 0.98
C VAL A 144 2.61 43.15 0.65
N THR A 145 3.66 43.30 1.45
CA THR A 145 4.85 42.46 1.40
C THR A 145 4.99 41.70 2.70
N VAL A 146 5.24 40.40 2.63
CA VAL A 146 5.54 39.56 3.79
C VAL A 146 6.95 39.02 3.66
N CYS A 147 7.75 39.09 4.73
CA CYS A 147 9.12 38.56 4.73
C CYS A 147 9.52 37.94 6.07
N VAL A 148 10.39 36.94 5.99
CA VAL A 148 11.07 36.27 7.11
C VAL A 148 12.59 36.40 6.91
N PRO A 149 13.41 36.37 7.97
CA PRO A 149 14.87 36.50 7.85
C PRO A 149 15.51 35.24 7.24
N GLU A 150 14.98 34.06 7.57
CA GLU A 150 15.42 32.75 7.11
C GLU A 150 14.17 31.92 6.75
N PRO A 151 14.28 30.86 5.92
CA PRO A 151 13.16 29.96 5.63
C PRO A 151 12.58 29.36 6.91
N LEU A 152 11.24 29.34 7.04
CA LEU A 152 10.55 28.81 8.24
C LEU A 152 10.79 27.32 8.48
N LEU A 153 11.06 26.56 7.41
CA LEU A 153 11.34 25.13 7.47
C LEU A 153 12.73 24.88 6.90
N SER A 154 13.51 24.01 7.55
CA SER A 154 14.76 23.51 6.98
C SER A 154 14.49 22.68 5.72
N GLY A 155 15.47 22.53 4.84
CA GLY A 155 15.31 21.76 3.60
C GLY A 155 14.88 20.30 3.82
N VAL A 156 15.27 19.71 4.95
CA VAL A 156 14.87 18.34 5.36
C VAL A 156 13.43 18.34 5.89
N GLN A 157 13.07 19.29 6.75
CA GLN A 157 11.69 19.39 7.23
C GLN A 157 10.70 19.68 6.09
N LEU A 158 11.12 20.45 5.07
CA LEU A 158 10.27 20.75 3.93
C LEU A 158 10.08 19.54 2.99
N SER A 159 11.08 18.64 2.86
CA SER A 159 10.91 17.40 2.09
C SER A 159 10.04 16.37 2.80
N ASP A 160 10.10 16.36 4.13
CA ASP A 160 9.48 15.31 4.94
C ASP A 160 8.08 15.70 5.44
N SER A 161 7.80 17.00 5.57
CA SER A 161 6.47 17.52 5.93
C SER A 161 5.47 17.43 4.78
N ASN A 162 4.19 17.33 5.14
CA ASN A 162 3.09 17.29 4.18
C ASN A 162 2.01 18.31 4.54
N LEU A 163 1.29 18.81 3.53
CA LEU A 163 0.16 19.70 3.72
C LEU A 163 -1.13 19.00 3.29
N LEU A 164 -1.92 18.57 4.27
CA LEU A 164 -3.23 17.99 4.03
C LEU A 164 -4.26 19.09 3.78
N LYS A 165 -5.08 18.96 2.74
CA LYS A 165 -6.21 19.87 2.50
C LYS A 165 -7.51 19.07 2.55
N VAL A 166 -8.40 19.45 3.46
CA VAL A 166 -9.69 18.80 3.63
C VAL A 166 -10.79 19.79 3.26
N THR A 167 -11.62 19.40 2.30
CA THR A 167 -12.76 20.20 1.83
C THR A 167 -14.06 19.51 2.18
N VAL A 168 -14.95 20.23 2.88
CA VAL A 168 -16.32 19.79 3.13
C VAL A 168 -17.25 20.66 2.29
N GLU A 169 -17.88 20.03 1.29
CA GLU A 169 -18.76 20.70 0.34
C GLU A 169 -20.18 20.85 0.93
N THR A 170 -21.02 19.83 0.72
CA THR A 170 -22.46 19.88 1.01
C THR A 170 -22.96 18.51 1.45
N ALA A 171 -23.80 18.47 2.48
CA ALA A 171 -24.60 17.31 2.86
C ALA A 171 -25.96 17.38 2.16
N TYR A 172 -26.26 16.40 1.32
CA TYR A 172 -27.52 16.30 0.56
C TYR A 172 -28.57 15.46 1.27
N SER A 173 -29.84 15.62 0.89
CA SER A 173 -30.97 14.83 1.40
C SER A 173 -31.11 14.84 2.92
N VAL A 174 -30.96 16.02 3.51
CA VAL A 174 -30.92 16.20 4.97
C VAL A 174 -32.31 15.95 5.61
N PRO A 175 -32.41 15.17 6.71
CA PRO A 175 -33.67 14.87 7.39
C PRO A 175 -34.38 16.10 7.96
N GLU A 176 -35.71 16.00 8.17
CA GLU A 176 -36.50 17.11 8.73
C GLU A 176 -36.07 17.52 10.14
N VAL A 177 -35.45 16.61 10.90
CA VAL A 177 -34.91 16.87 12.25
C VAL A 177 -33.84 17.97 12.25
N TRP A 178 -33.13 18.16 11.12
CA TRP A 178 -32.14 19.22 11.00
C TRP A 178 -32.79 20.59 10.78
N ASN A 179 -34.10 20.69 10.50
CA ASN A 179 -34.75 21.98 10.34
C ASN A 179 -34.75 22.72 11.69
N PRO A 180 -34.41 24.02 11.72
CA PRO A 180 -34.54 24.81 12.94
C PRO A 180 -36.01 24.80 13.39
N VAL A 181 -36.24 24.54 14.68
CA VAL A 181 -37.57 24.58 15.29
C VAL A 181 -38.14 25.98 15.10
N SER A 182 -39.22 26.09 14.34
CA SER A 182 -39.87 27.35 14.01
C SER A 182 -40.32 28.08 15.28
N GLY A 183 -39.59 29.12 15.69
CA GLY A 183 -40.01 30.00 16.79
C GLY A 183 -38.93 30.72 17.62
N SER A 184 -37.64 30.33 17.56
CA SER A 184 -36.58 31.00 18.33
C SER A 184 -35.36 31.31 17.45
N GLY A 185 -34.90 32.57 17.42
CA GLY A 185 -33.63 32.95 16.73
C GLY A 185 -32.38 32.37 17.44
N PRO A 186 -31.13 32.73 17.06
CA PRO A 186 -30.58 33.14 15.77
C PRO A 186 -30.27 31.92 14.85
N LEU A 187 -29.65 32.15 13.68
CA LEU A 187 -29.28 31.16 12.66
C LEU A 187 -28.67 29.88 13.26
N SER A 188 -29.31 28.72 13.07
CA SER A 188 -28.73 27.42 13.37
C SER A 188 -27.48 27.20 12.50
N SER A 189 -26.32 26.99 13.13
CA SER A 189 -25.04 26.79 12.44
C SER A 189 -24.69 25.30 12.49
N TYR A 190 -24.61 24.67 11.32
CA TYR A 190 -24.20 23.27 11.22
C TYR A 190 -22.68 23.18 11.25
N VAL A 191 -22.16 22.17 11.94
CA VAL A 191 -20.72 21.98 12.12
C VAL A 191 -20.35 20.57 11.68
N ALA A 192 -19.35 20.44 10.82
CA ALA A 192 -18.69 19.16 10.57
C ALA A 192 -17.32 19.14 11.23
N ALA A 193 -16.89 17.98 11.72
CA ALA A 193 -15.60 17.81 12.37
C ALA A 193 -14.89 16.56 11.87
N LEU A 194 -13.57 16.64 11.70
CA LEU A 194 -12.70 15.54 11.29
C LEU A 194 -11.43 15.51 12.15
N GLN A 195 -11.09 14.36 12.74
CA GLN A 195 -9.85 14.18 13.49
C GLN A 195 -8.70 13.77 12.55
N VAL A 196 -7.54 14.43 12.69
CA VAL A 196 -6.31 14.14 11.93
C VAL A 196 -5.11 14.23 12.88
N PRO A 197 -4.16 13.28 12.86
CA PRO A 197 -2.94 13.38 13.64
C PRO A 197 -2.06 14.53 13.13
N LEU A 198 -1.62 15.40 14.02
CA LEU A 198 -0.70 16.50 13.71
C LEU A 198 0.76 16.04 13.85
N THR A 199 1.03 15.25 14.89
CA THR A 199 2.31 14.60 15.21
C THR A 199 2.04 13.17 15.71
N ALA A 200 3.07 12.35 15.95
CA ALA A 200 2.90 11.00 16.49
C ALA A 200 2.17 10.94 17.85
N GLU A 201 2.21 12.01 18.64
CA GLU A 201 1.64 12.06 20.00
C GLU A 201 0.38 12.94 20.10
N LYS A 202 0.07 13.77 19.10
CA LYS A 202 -0.96 14.79 19.18
C LYS A 202 -1.91 14.77 17.98
N GLU A 203 -3.19 14.63 18.25
CA GLU A 203 -4.26 14.74 17.27
C GLU A 203 -4.89 16.14 17.26
N GLN A 204 -5.35 16.58 16.09
CA GLN A 204 -6.02 17.85 15.87
C GLN A 204 -7.41 17.62 15.25
N VAL A 205 -8.42 18.30 15.80
CA VAL A 205 -9.78 18.32 15.23
C VAL A 205 -9.88 19.46 14.22
N LEU A 206 -10.15 19.11 12.96
CA LEU A 206 -10.47 20.03 11.88
C LEU A 206 -11.97 20.36 11.94
N MET A 207 -12.29 21.62 12.18
CA MET A 207 -13.66 22.10 12.35
C MET A 207 -14.13 22.87 11.11
N PHE A 208 -15.32 22.53 10.62
CA PHE A 208 -16.00 23.19 9.50
C PHE A 208 -17.30 23.80 10.04
N SER A 209 -17.24 25.07 10.38
CA SER A 209 -18.35 25.81 10.99
C SER A 209 -19.19 26.55 9.94
N ASN A 210 -20.35 27.07 10.34
CA ASN A 210 -21.22 27.94 9.53
C ASN A 210 -21.85 27.26 8.31
N GLY A 211 -22.23 25.98 8.43
CA GLY A 211 -23.05 25.33 7.42
C GLY A 211 -24.39 26.06 7.25
N LEU A 212 -24.83 26.24 6.01
CA LEU A 212 -26.07 26.94 5.66
C LEU A 212 -27.09 25.95 5.10
N LEU A 213 -28.28 25.92 5.70
CA LEU A 213 -29.41 25.13 5.19
C LEU A 213 -29.99 25.81 3.94
N LYS A 214 -29.90 25.14 2.79
CA LYS A 214 -30.51 25.54 1.52
C LYS A 214 -31.75 24.68 1.24
N VAL A 215 -32.80 25.31 0.72
CA VAL A 215 -34.03 24.63 0.29
C VAL A 215 -33.78 23.95 -1.07
N GLY A 216 -34.46 22.84 -1.33
CA GLY A 216 -34.41 22.17 -2.64
C GLY A 216 -35.06 23.02 -3.74
N GLY A 217 -34.66 22.80 -4.99
CA GLY A 217 -35.20 23.43 -6.20
C GLY A 217 -34.14 23.92 -7.19
N GLU A 218 -32.92 24.20 -6.73
CA GLU A 218 -31.82 24.71 -7.57
C GLU A 218 -30.53 23.90 -7.35
N SER A 219 -29.91 23.46 -8.45
CA SER A 219 -28.60 22.79 -8.48
C SER A 219 -27.46 23.77 -8.18
N GLU A 220 -26.36 23.29 -7.59
CA GLU A 220 -25.24 24.17 -7.28
C GLU A 220 -24.45 24.57 -8.55
N PRO A 221 -24.08 25.85 -8.70
CA PRO A 221 -23.29 26.30 -9.83
C PRO A 221 -21.87 25.71 -9.75
N MET A 222 -21.36 25.26 -10.90
CA MET A 222 -19.98 24.81 -11.05
C MET A 222 -19.01 25.99 -10.91
N GLY A 223 -17.84 25.76 -10.30
CA GLY A 223 -16.81 26.79 -10.13
C GLY A 223 -17.04 27.73 -8.94
N ARG A 224 -17.89 27.36 -7.97
CA ARG A 224 -18.14 28.18 -6.78
C ARG A 224 -16.88 28.27 -5.89
N PRO A 225 -16.60 29.43 -5.27
CA PRO A 225 -15.36 29.66 -4.50
C PRO A 225 -15.38 28.94 -3.14
N ARG A 226 -14.21 28.46 -2.69
CA ARG A 226 -14.04 27.85 -1.36
C ARG A 226 -13.89 28.91 -0.28
N LYS A 227 -14.36 28.63 0.92
CA LYS A 227 -14.32 29.53 2.07
C LYS A 227 -13.30 29.09 3.11
N TRP A 228 -12.78 30.08 3.85
CA TRP A 228 -12.12 29.82 5.12
C TRP A 228 -13.17 29.38 6.16
N PRO A 229 -12.92 28.35 6.99
CA PRO A 229 -13.76 27.94 8.12
C PRO A 229 -13.51 28.86 9.33
N LEU A 230 -13.49 30.17 9.08
CA LEU A 230 -13.45 31.22 10.09
C LEU A 230 -14.89 31.60 10.46
N GLY A 231 -15.09 32.05 11.69
CA GLY A 231 -16.38 32.57 12.17
C GLY A 231 -16.88 33.78 11.37
N PRO A 232 -18.08 34.30 11.65
CA PRO A 232 -18.71 35.42 10.93
C PRO A 232 -18.02 36.79 11.11
N LEU A 233 -16.72 36.81 11.44
CA LEU A 233 -15.91 38.00 11.71
C LEU A 233 -15.45 38.74 10.43
N LEU A 234 -15.53 38.06 9.27
CA LEU A 234 -15.05 38.57 7.99
C LEU A 234 -16.17 39.16 7.12
N ALA A 235 -15.86 40.24 6.41
CA ALA A 235 -16.71 40.83 5.37
C ALA A 235 -17.15 39.76 4.36
N PRO A 236 -18.38 39.81 3.79
CA PRO A 236 -18.93 38.73 2.96
C PRO A 236 -18.05 38.29 1.79
N GLY A 237 -17.31 39.21 1.16
CA GLY A 237 -16.38 38.89 0.08
C GLY A 237 -15.02 38.35 0.55
N ALA A 238 -14.60 38.69 1.77
CA ALA A 238 -13.34 38.22 2.35
C ALA A 238 -13.43 36.78 2.88
N GLN A 239 -14.61 36.16 2.92
CA GLN A 239 -14.73 34.79 3.43
C GLN A 239 -14.13 33.74 2.47
N PHE A 240 -13.83 34.11 1.23
CA PHE A 240 -13.36 33.21 0.19
C PHE A 240 -11.83 33.11 0.12
N ILE A 241 -11.33 31.94 -0.24
CA ILE A 241 -9.92 31.67 -0.49
C ILE A 241 -9.58 32.16 -1.91
N PRO A 242 -8.63 33.09 -2.07
CA PRO A 242 -8.27 33.62 -3.39
C PRO A 242 -7.80 32.52 -4.35
N GLY A 243 -8.35 32.48 -5.56
CA GLY A 243 -7.90 31.58 -6.63
C GLY A 243 -8.28 30.10 -6.48
N VAL A 244 -9.14 29.75 -5.52
CA VAL A 244 -9.56 28.35 -5.28
C VAL A 244 -11.07 28.18 -5.53
N SER A 245 -11.41 27.45 -6.59
CA SER A 245 -12.78 27.04 -6.93
C SER A 245 -13.04 25.56 -6.66
N MET A 246 -14.31 25.19 -6.62
CA MET A 246 -14.74 23.80 -6.71
C MET A 246 -15.13 23.47 -8.15
N ASP A 247 -14.33 22.60 -8.75
CA ASP A 247 -14.55 22.13 -10.13
C ASP A 247 -15.30 20.80 -10.07
N GLY A 248 -16.20 20.55 -11.02
CA GLY A 248 -16.95 19.29 -11.09
C GLY A 248 -16.15 18.19 -11.80
N GLU A 249 -16.12 16.98 -11.24
CA GLU A 249 -15.63 15.78 -11.92
C GLU A 249 -16.83 14.87 -12.24
N PRO A 250 -16.77 14.03 -13.29
CA PRO A 250 -17.82 13.06 -13.55
C PRO A 250 -17.99 12.10 -12.36
N ILE A 251 -19.24 11.78 -11.98
CA ILE A 251 -19.57 10.87 -10.87
C ILE A 251 -18.81 9.53 -10.94
N GLU A 252 -18.58 9.02 -12.15
CA GLU A 252 -17.89 7.74 -12.42
C GLU A 252 -16.39 7.78 -12.09
N MET A 253 -15.81 8.97 -11.92
CA MET A 253 -14.39 9.19 -11.64
C MET A 253 -14.14 9.60 -10.18
N GLU A 254 -15.18 9.68 -9.36
CA GLU A 254 -15.07 9.95 -7.93
C GLU A 254 -14.67 8.69 -7.14
N ASP A 255 -14.04 8.87 -5.99
CA ASP A 255 -13.59 7.80 -5.06
C ASP A 255 -14.66 7.45 -4.00
N GLY A 256 -15.90 7.94 -4.14
CA GLY A 256 -16.96 7.84 -3.13
C GLY A 256 -17.83 6.58 -3.22
N ASP A 257 -18.72 6.38 -2.23
CA ASP A 257 -19.64 5.24 -2.15
C ASP A 257 -20.73 5.22 -3.24
N LEU A 258 -21.05 6.39 -3.82
CA LEU A 258 -22.20 6.62 -4.70
C LEU A 258 -21.77 6.92 -6.14
N THR A 259 -21.04 5.99 -6.74
CA THR A 259 -20.41 6.13 -8.08
C THR A 259 -21.04 5.23 -9.15
N SER A 260 -21.96 4.33 -8.77
CA SER A 260 -22.57 3.39 -9.70
C SER A 260 -23.56 4.08 -10.67
N ILE A 261 -23.88 3.39 -11.77
CA ILE A 261 -24.87 3.87 -12.75
C ILE A 261 -26.26 4.05 -12.09
N GLU A 262 -26.59 3.19 -11.13
CA GLU A 262 -27.87 3.19 -10.41
C GLU A 262 -27.97 4.39 -9.44
N ASP A 263 -26.84 4.88 -8.92
CA ASP A 263 -26.80 6.03 -8.00
C ASP A 263 -26.99 7.38 -8.70
N ARG A 264 -26.89 7.44 -10.04
CA ARG A 264 -26.94 8.70 -10.80
C ARG A 264 -28.28 9.42 -10.65
N ASP A 265 -29.38 8.68 -10.67
CA ASP A 265 -30.72 9.25 -10.55
C ASP A 265 -30.97 9.72 -9.11
N PHE A 266 -30.51 8.94 -8.12
CA PHE A 266 -30.55 9.33 -6.71
C PHE A 266 -29.74 10.61 -6.44
N ARG A 267 -28.51 10.72 -6.95
CA ARG A 267 -27.68 11.93 -6.78
C ARG A 267 -28.31 13.15 -7.45
N LYS A 268 -28.85 13.00 -8.67
CA LYS A 268 -29.58 14.08 -9.33
C LYS A 268 -30.79 14.54 -8.52
N GLU A 269 -31.60 13.62 -7.99
CA GLU A 269 -32.75 13.98 -7.14
C GLU A 269 -32.31 14.66 -5.84
N ALA A 270 -31.26 14.15 -5.19
CA ALA A 270 -30.71 14.68 -3.96
C ALA A 270 -30.15 16.10 -4.13
N GLU A 271 -29.47 16.37 -5.23
CA GLU A 271 -28.89 17.67 -5.58
C GLU A 271 -29.96 18.71 -5.98
N THR A 272 -31.00 18.28 -6.70
CA THR A 272 -32.01 19.18 -7.27
C THR A 272 -33.20 19.42 -6.34
N ASN A 273 -33.78 18.37 -5.76
CA ASN A 273 -35.12 18.44 -5.17
C ASN A 273 -35.13 18.45 -3.64
N LYS A 274 -34.08 17.95 -2.99
CA LYS A 274 -34.03 17.80 -1.52
C LYS A 274 -33.34 18.98 -0.83
N LYS A 275 -33.63 19.13 0.47
CA LYS A 275 -32.93 20.08 1.35
C LYS A 275 -31.48 19.64 1.55
N ARG A 276 -30.59 20.61 1.75
CA ARG A 276 -29.15 20.37 1.90
C ARG A 276 -28.51 21.37 2.83
N VAL A 277 -27.38 20.99 3.43
CA VAL A 277 -26.53 21.88 4.22
C VAL A 277 -25.20 22.04 3.52
N SER A 278 -24.86 23.26 3.11
CA SER A 278 -23.59 23.56 2.42
C SER A 278 -22.64 24.32 3.34
N TRP A 279 -21.39 23.87 3.42
CA TRP A 279 -20.31 24.61 4.08
C TRP A 279 -19.42 25.30 3.05
N ASP A 280 -19.05 24.58 1.98
CA ASP A 280 -18.13 25.04 0.94
C ASP A 280 -16.77 25.52 1.51
N THR A 281 -16.29 24.85 2.56
CA THR A 281 -15.10 25.26 3.35
C THR A 281 -13.90 24.35 3.10
N GLU A 282 -12.70 24.94 3.05
CA GLU A 282 -11.42 24.22 3.00
C GLU A 282 -10.61 24.45 4.29
N ARG A 283 -10.25 23.37 4.98
CA ARG A 283 -9.31 23.38 6.11
C ARG A 283 -7.99 22.75 5.66
N ARG A 284 -6.92 23.52 5.75
CA ARG A 284 -5.54 23.08 5.45
C ARG A 284 -4.91 22.64 6.76
N CYS A 285 -4.19 21.53 6.81
CA CYS A 285 -3.53 21.03 8.02
C CYS A 285 -2.07 20.72 7.72
N PHE A 286 -1.16 21.27 8.52
CA PHE A 286 0.27 21.01 8.39
C PHE A 286 0.62 19.71 9.14
N LEU A 287 1.23 18.75 8.45
CA LEU A 287 1.67 17.47 9.00
C LEU A 287 3.20 17.47 9.08
N ASP A 288 3.74 17.18 10.27
CA ASP A 288 5.16 16.89 10.40
C ASP A 288 5.48 15.49 9.83
N ALA A 289 6.77 15.14 9.77
CA ALA A 289 7.23 13.86 9.22
C ALA A 289 6.58 12.69 9.98
N ASP A 290 6.57 12.76 11.31
CA ASP A 290 6.05 11.71 12.19
C ASP A 290 4.52 11.54 12.04
N GLY A 291 3.77 12.63 11.94
CA GLY A 291 2.33 12.64 11.71
C GLY A 291 1.96 12.15 10.30
N ALA A 292 2.75 12.51 9.28
CA ALA A 292 2.57 12.00 7.93
C ALA A 292 2.82 10.48 7.86
N ASP A 293 3.86 9.99 8.54
CA ASP A 293 4.15 8.56 8.61
C ASP A 293 3.17 7.79 9.48
N LEU A 294 2.62 8.42 10.53
CA LEU A 294 1.49 7.86 11.27
C LEU A 294 0.26 7.71 10.38
N ILE A 295 -0.08 8.70 9.54
CA ILE A 295 -1.21 8.56 8.59
C ILE A 295 -0.93 7.44 7.59
N LYS A 296 0.26 7.38 7.01
CA LYS A 296 0.62 6.30 6.06
C LYS A 296 0.57 4.93 6.72
N SER A 297 1.08 4.79 7.95
CA SER A 297 1.07 3.52 8.69
C SER A 297 -0.34 3.14 9.12
N LEU A 298 -1.17 4.09 9.59
CA LEU A 298 -2.59 3.85 9.88
C LEU A 298 -3.31 3.35 8.62
N LEU A 299 -3.12 4.02 7.49
CA LEU A 299 -3.70 3.61 6.21
C LEU A 299 -3.17 2.22 5.76
N ALA A 300 -1.90 1.91 5.96
CA ALA A 300 -1.29 0.63 5.60
C ALA A 300 -1.75 -0.55 6.49
N ILE A 301 -1.83 -0.33 7.82
CA ILE A 301 -2.38 -1.29 8.78
C ILE A 301 -3.83 -1.64 8.41
N ILE A 302 -4.59 -0.64 7.98
CA ILE A 302 -5.97 -0.77 7.56
C ILE A 302 -6.11 -1.54 6.24
N VAL A 303 -5.28 -1.27 5.24
CA VAL A 303 -5.29 -2.06 3.99
C VAL A 303 -4.98 -3.53 4.26
N ASN A 304 -4.12 -3.83 5.24
CA ASN A 304 -3.89 -5.20 5.70
C ASN A 304 -5.09 -5.82 6.44
N ILE A 305 -5.97 -5.03 7.07
CA ILE A 305 -7.21 -5.53 7.70
C ILE A 305 -8.36 -5.69 6.67
N MET A 306 -8.34 -4.92 5.57
CA MET A 306 -9.47 -4.76 4.65
C MET A 306 -9.57 -5.80 3.51
N THR A 307 -8.78 -6.87 3.50
CA THR A 307 -9.02 -7.97 2.55
C THR A 307 -10.14 -8.93 2.96
N ASN A 308 -10.72 -8.83 4.18
CA ASN A 308 -11.67 -9.87 4.65
C ASN A 308 -12.92 -9.45 5.43
N VAL A 309 -13.26 -8.17 5.58
CA VAL A 309 -14.57 -7.75 6.15
C VAL A 309 -15.04 -6.45 5.50
N SER A 310 -16.32 -6.38 5.13
CA SER A 310 -17.02 -5.15 4.71
C SER A 310 -17.19 -4.18 5.88
N LEU A 311 -16.08 -3.68 6.39
CA LEU A 311 -15.99 -2.54 7.29
C LEU A 311 -14.99 -1.62 6.63
N ASN A 312 -15.52 -0.72 5.80
CA ASN A 312 -14.75 0.36 5.23
C ASN A 312 -13.99 1.04 6.38
N CYS A 313 -12.73 1.40 6.18
CA CYS A 313 -12.05 2.28 7.12
C CYS A 313 -12.17 3.72 6.66
N LEU A 314 -12.53 4.52 7.64
CA LEU A 314 -13.54 5.50 7.46
C LEU A 314 -13.14 6.61 8.40
N PHE A 315 -12.49 7.64 7.87
CA PHE A 315 -12.31 8.84 8.65
C PHE A 315 -13.70 9.37 9.00
N CYS A 316 -14.01 9.37 10.30
CA CYS A 316 -15.30 9.74 10.84
C CYS A 316 -15.45 11.25 10.73
N VAL A 317 -16.19 11.70 9.72
CA VAL A 317 -16.69 13.07 9.66
C VAL A 317 -17.98 13.10 10.46
N CYS A 318 -17.90 13.54 11.72
CA CYS A 318 -19.07 13.78 12.55
C CYS A 318 -19.74 15.07 12.08
N VAL A 319 -21.04 15.01 11.77
CA VAL A 319 -21.85 16.20 11.56
C VAL A 319 -22.67 16.47 12.82
N CYS A 320 -22.39 17.59 13.47
CA CYS A 320 -23.03 18.07 14.68
C CYS A 320 -23.87 19.32 14.36
N VAL A 321 -25.04 19.44 14.99
CA VAL A 321 -25.81 20.68 14.96
C VAL A 321 -25.51 21.46 16.23
N CYS A 322 -25.06 22.71 16.09
CA CYS A 322 -24.98 23.66 17.18
C CYS A 322 -26.12 24.68 17.05
N VAL A 323 -27.05 24.68 18.01
CA VAL A 323 -28.03 25.75 18.16
C VAL A 323 -27.48 26.75 19.18
N CYS A 324 -26.86 27.84 18.72
CA CYS A 324 -26.43 28.91 19.62
C CYS A 324 -27.63 29.78 20.01
N VAL A 325 -28.24 29.54 21.17
CA VAL A 325 -29.22 30.47 21.73
C VAL A 325 -28.46 31.58 22.47
N CYS A 326 -28.44 32.79 21.91
CA CYS A 326 -27.90 33.96 22.60
C CYS A 326 -28.86 34.39 23.72
N VAL A 327 -28.58 34.05 24.98
CA VAL A 327 -29.14 34.77 26.14
C VAL A 327 -27.99 35.19 27.06
N GLN A 328 -28.10 36.41 27.55
CA GLN A 328 -27.14 37.10 28.40
C GLN A 328 -26.88 36.33 29.70
N GLN A 329 -25.58 36.23 30.06
CA GLN A 329 -25.05 35.93 31.39
C GLN A 329 -25.65 34.72 32.12
N GLY A 330 -24.91 33.61 32.09
CA GLY A 330 -25.10 32.47 32.99
C GLY A 330 -24.54 31.21 32.38
N GLU A 331 -23.65 30.54 33.10
CA GLU A 331 -23.16 29.20 32.80
C GLU A 331 -24.37 28.26 32.60
N ASP A 332 -24.48 27.60 31.45
CA ASP A 332 -25.14 26.30 31.34
C ASP A 332 -24.90 25.64 29.97
N GLU A 333 -24.90 24.31 30.00
CA GLU A 333 -24.38 23.35 29.03
C GLU A 333 -24.86 23.55 27.57
N THR A 334 -23.91 23.67 26.65
CA THR A 334 -24.17 23.60 25.20
C THR A 334 -24.65 22.20 24.82
N GLN A 335 -25.94 22.05 24.55
CA GLN A 335 -26.53 20.78 24.13
C GLN A 335 -26.20 20.50 22.65
N LEU A 336 -25.09 19.78 22.41
CA LEU A 336 -24.69 19.27 21.09
C LEU A 336 -25.59 18.08 20.73
N SER A 337 -26.20 18.11 19.53
CA SER A 337 -26.91 16.95 18.98
C SER A 337 -26.13 16.40 17.80
N PHE A 338 -25.66 15.16 17.94
CA PHE A 338 -24.97 14.41 16.89
C PHE A 338 -26.01 13.85 15.92
N HIS A 339 -25.86 14.15 14.63
CA HIS A 339 -26.88 13.82 13.64
C HIS A 339 -26.45 12.71 12.68
N GLY A 340 -25.15 12.52 12.49
CA GLY A 340 -24.64 11.41 11.71
C GLY A 340 -23.13 11.42 11.56
N VAL A 341 -22.64 10.29 11.09
CA VAL A 341 -21.25 10.05 10.77
C VAL A 341 -21.16 9.71 9.29
N ALA A 342 -20.39 10.51 8.56
CA ALA A 342 -19.91 10.13 7.24
C ALA A 342 -18.52 9.55 7.40
N TYR A 343 -18.19 8.74 6.43
CA TYR A 343 -17.06 7.89 6.57
C TYR A 343 -16.31 7.88 5.23
N VAL A 344 -15.03 8.25 5.25
CA VAL A 344 -14.23 8.52 4.04
C VAL A 344 -13.15 7.46 3.83
N ASP A 345 -13.13 6.83 2.66
CA ASP A 345 -12.05 5.93 2.25
C ASP A 345 -10.84 6.75 1.76
N MET A 346 -9.73 6.62 2.48
CA MET A 346 -8.48 7.32 2.19
C MET A 346 -7.42 6.38 1.58
N ALA A 347 -7.76 5.11 1.35
CA ALA A 347 -6.88 4.15 0.68
C ALA A 347 -6.36 4.65 -0.69
N PRO A 348 -7.12 5.44 -1.48
CA PRO A 348 -6.58 5.98 -2.73
C PRO A 348 -5.32 6.84 -2.56
N LEU A 349 -5.09 7.44 -1.39
CA LEU A 349 -3.87 8.24 -1.11
C LEU A 349 -2.60 7.40 -0.91
N LEU A 350 -2.72 6.09 -0.70
CA LEU A 350 -1.57 5.20 -0.57
C LEU A 350 -0.90 4.89 -1.92
N TYR A 351 -1.61 5.10 -3.05
CA TYR A 351 -1.08 4.78 -4.37
C TYR A 351 -0.06 5.84 -4.83
N PRO A 352 1.13 5.45 -5.32
CA PRO A 352 2.10 6.39 -5.86
C PRO A 352 1.49 7.27 -6.96
N GLY A 353 1.57 8.59 -6.77
CA GLY A 353 1.02 9.59 -7.70
C GLY A 353 -0.40 10.08 -7.37
N ALA A 354 -1.14 9.38 -6.51
CA ALA A 354 -2.41 9.88 -5.99
C ALA A 354 -2.15 10.96 -4.94
N ARG A 355 -2.73 12.15 -5.14
CA ARG A 355 -2.53 13.33 -4.25
C ARG A 355 -3.83 13.86 -3.65
N ARG A 356 -4.97 13.29 -4.01
CA ARG A 356 -6.30 13.76 -3.66
C ARG A 356 -7.27 12.58 -3.69
N VAL A 357 -8.22 12.58 -2.75
CA VAL A 357 -9.44 11.78 -2.79
C VAL A 357 -10.62 12.72 -2.90
N ARG A 358 -11.60 12.38 -3.72
CA ARG A 358 -12.86 13.13 -3.78
C ARG A 358 -14.02 12.20 -4.09
N GLY A 359 -15.08 12.27 -3.30
CA GLY A 359 -16.32 11.60 -3.64
C GLY A 359 -17.48 11.93 -2.71
N ALA A 360 -18.66 11.43 -3.06
CA ALA A 360 -19.83 11.45 -2.21
C ALA A 360 -19.90 10.19 -1.32
N TYR A 361 -20.01 10.40 0.00
CA TYR A 361 -20.05 9.34 1.00
C TYR A 361 -21.41 9.28 1.68
N ARG A 362 -21.82 8.08 2.10
CA ARG A 362 -23.10 7.89 2.81
C ARG A 362 -23.00 8.41 4.26
N LEU A 363 -24.01 9.18 4.67
CA LEU A 363 -24.18 9.63 6.05
C LEU A 363 -25.01 8.60 6.83
N TYR A 364 -24.43 8.02 7.87
CA TYR A 364 -25.12 7.10 8.76
C TYR A 364 -25.69 7.85 9.97
N PRO A 365 -26.99 7.68 10.31
CA PRO A 365 -27.57 8.32 11.47
C PRO A 365 -26.93 7.78 12.75
N PHE A 366 -26.72 8.66 13.72
CA PHE A 366 -26.11 8.34 15.01
C PHE A 366 -27.10 8.73 16.12
N TYR A 367 -27.55 7.77 16.94
CA TYR A 367 -28.48 8.01 18.06
C TYR A 367 -27.81 7.73 19.40
N ASP A 368 -27.87 8.69 20.34
CA ASP A 368 -27.33 8.52 21.71
C ASP A 368 -27.94 7.32 22.45
N SER A 369 -29.17 6.91 22.11
CA SER A 369 -29.87 5.77 22.72
C SER A 369 -29.22 4.41 22.41
N ASP A 370 -28.61 4.26 21.23
CA ASP A 370 -27.99 2.98 20.81
C ASP A 370 -26.69 2.70 21.58
N LEU A 371 -26.03 3.76 22.06
CA LEU A 371 -24.88 3.69 22.95
C LEU A 371 -25.27 3.12 24.33
N LEU A 372 -26.42 3.53 24.87
CA LEU A 372 -26.90 3.10 26.19
C LEU A 372 -27.44 1.67 26.23
N VAL A 373 -28.03 1.19 25.12
CA VAL A 373 -28.60 -0.16 25.03
C VAL A 373 -27.50 -1.23 24.92
N LYS A 374 -26.44 -0.99 24.13
CA LYS A 374 -25.29 -1.90 24.04
C LYS A 374 -24.47 -1.97 25.33
N VAL A 375 -24.54 -0.94 26.18
CA VAL A 375 -23.88 -0.89 27.50
C VAL A 375 -24.59 -1.75 28.57
N LYS A 376 -25.86 -2.11 28.41
CA LYS A 376 -26.59 -2.96 29.37
C LYS A 376 -26.35 -4.47 29.19
N VAL A 377 -25.85 -4.92 28.03
CA VAL A 377 -25.80 -6.35 27.66
C VAL A 377 -24.42 -7.00 27.89
N ALA A 378 -23.35 -6.23 28.03
CA ALA A 378 -21.98 -6.76 28.15
C ALA A 378 -21.33 -6.43 29.51
N SER A 379 -21.59 -7.25 30.52
CA SER A 379 -20.93 -7.21 31.82
C SER A 379 -19.62 -8.01 31.80
N THR A 380 -18.52 -7.42 31.30
CA THR A 380 -17.14 -7.86 31.58
C THR A 380 -16.18 -6.68 31.51
N THR A 381 -15.41 -6.50 32.59
CA THR A 381 -14.86 -5.26 33.13
C THR A 381 -13.53 -4.76 32.52
N ALA A 382 -13.22 -5.07 31.25
CA ALA A 382 -12.01 -4.57 30.58
C ALA A 382 -12.29 -3.57 29.43
N ILE A 383 -13.54 -3.46 28.99
CA ILE A 383 -13.96 -2.63 27.85
C ILE A 383 -14.62 -1.31 28.31
N GLN A 384 -14.82 -1.15 29.63
CA GLN A 384 -15.49 0.01 30.23
C GLN A 384 -14.77 1.37 30.01
N GLY A 385 -13.49 1.39 29.63
CA GLY A 385 -12.74 2.62 29.32
C GLY A 385 -12.71 3.02 27.84
N PHE A 386 -13.03 2.10 26.91
CA PHE A 386 -12.65 2.26 25.50
C PHE A 386 -13.60 3.16 24.68
N PHE A 387 -14.91 3.15 24.98
CA PHE A 387 -15.91 3.89 24.19
C PHE A 387 -16.30 5.26 24.79
N ARG A 388 -15.98 5.51 26.05
CA ARG A 388 -16.36 6.76 26.75
C ARG A 388 -15.38 7.92 26.52
N ILE A 389 -14.18 7.63 26.01
CA ILE A 389 -13.09 8.59 25.85
C ILE A 389 -13.06 9.21 24.44
N TRP A 390 -13.58 8.53 23.41
CA TRP A 390 -13.42 8.97 22.01
C TRP A 390 -14.32 10.16 21.62
N CYS A 391 -15.56 10.26 22.12
CA CYS A 391 -16.52 11.27 21.65
C CYS A 391 -16.72 12.50 22.55
N CYS A 392 -16.26 12.52 23.80
CA CYS A 392 -16.69 13.54 24.78
C CYS A 392 -15.61 14.48 25.33
N TRP A 393 -14.34 14.39 24.94
CA TRP A 393 -13.30 15.25 25.53
C TRP A 393 -12.81 16.33 24.55
N GLY A 394 -13.55 17.44 24.52
CA GLY A 394 -13.14 18.67 23.85
C GLY A 394 -13.69 19.93 24.54
N LEU A 395 -12.90 20.48 25.48
CA LEU A 395 -12.92 21.81 26.15
C LEU A 395 -13.52 21.90 27.58
N PRO A 396 -12.98 22.77 28.50
CA PRO A 396 -11.62 22.76 29.02
C PRO A 396 -11.51 22.78 30.57
N SER A 397 -10.30 22.42 31.03
CA SER A 397 -9.60 22.82 32.28
C SER A 397 -9.58 21.87 33.49
N GLY A 398 -8.34 21.52 33.88
CA GLY A 398 -7.91 21.39 35.27
C GLY A 398 -7.82 19.97 35.86
N SER A 399 -6.66 19.30 35.69
CA SER A 399 -5.85 18.73 36.81
C SER A 399 -4.92 17.58 36.37
N GLY A 400 -3.62 17.82 36.51
CA GLY A 400 -2.57 16.96 37.12
C GLY A 400 -2.43 15.45 36.90
N LEU A 401 -3.28 14.75 36.16
CA LEU A 401 -3.23 13.27 36.04
C LEU A 401 -2.79 12.75 34.66
N SER A 402 -2.41 13.65 33.74
CA SER A 402 -2.15 13.34 32.31
C SER A 402 -0.98 12.38 32.05
N ASN A 403 0.02 12.29 32.93
CA ASN A 403 1.26 11.56 32.60
C ASN A 403 1.27 10.09 33.06
N VAL A 404 0.37 9.67 33.95
CA VAL A 404 0.41 8.30 34.51
C VAL A 404 -0.33 7.30 33.62
N VAL A 405 -1.38 7.74 32.89
CA VAL A 405 -2.23 6.85 32.09
C VAL A 405 -1.66 6.60 30.68
N VAL A 406 -0.98 7.58 30.09
CA VAL A 406 -0.30 7.42 28.78
C VAL A 406 0.87 6.43 28.88
N THR A 407 1.59 6.43 30.00
CA THR A 407 2.69 5.47 30.26
C THR A 407 2.17 4.03 30.43
N LEU A 408 0.95 3.85 30.94
CA LEU A 408 0.29 2.53 31.02
C LEU A 408 -0.26 2.05 29.66
N PHE A 409 -0.63 2.97 28.75
CA PHE A 409 -1.12 2.63 27.40
C PHE A 409 0.02 2.15 26.49
N TYR A 410 1.17 2.82 26.50
CA TYR A 410 2.38 2.32 25.81
C TYR A 410 2.94 1.05 26.46
N GLY A 411 2.79 0.92 27.79
CA GLY A 411 3.14 -0.29 28.52
C GLY A 411 2.27 -1.50 28.14
N LEU A 412 0.96 -1.33 28.04
CA LEU A 412 0.03 -2.42 27.67
C LEU A 412 0.12 -2.80 26.19
N LEU A 413 0.35 -1.84 25.27
CA LEU A 413 0.60 -2.17 23.86
C LEU A 413 1.95 -2.90 23.69
N ARG A 414 2.99 -2.55 24.47
CA ARG A 414 4.23 -3.35 24.52
C ARG A 414 4.03 -4.71 25.18
N PHE A 415 3.17 -4.83 26.19
CA PHE A 415 2.91 -6.10 26.89
C PHE A 415 1.98 -7.05 26.11
N LEU A 416 1.02 -6.53 25.35
CA LEU A 416 0.18 -7.32 24.44
C LEU A 416 0.89 -7.68 23.13
N CYS A 417 1.97 -6.98 22.78
CA CYS A 417 2.91 -7.40 21.72
C CYS A 417 3.87 -8.51 22.16
N ILE A 418 3.80 -9.01 23.40
CA ILE A 418 4.57 -10.18 23.82
C ILE A 418 3.77 -11.44 23.44
N SER A 419 4.17 -12.00 22.30
CA SER A 419 4.03 -13.41 21.89
C SER A 419 2.63 -13.96 21.63
N VAL A 420 1.90 -13.39 20.66
CA VAL A 420 1.02 -14.18 19.78
C VAL A 420 1.26 -13.70 18.35
N GLU A 421 2.22 -14.34 17.67
CA GLU A 421 2.63 -14.00 16.31
C GLU A 421 1.48 -14.28 15.34
N ARG A 422 1.07 -13.27 14.56
CA ARG A 422 -0.04 -13.42 13.60
C ARG A 422 0.48 -13.74 12.21
N VAL A 423 -0.24 -14.60 11.48
CA VAL A 423 0.03 -14.99 10.09
C VAL A 423 0.30 -13.78 9.17
N MET A 424 -0.45 -12.70 9.38
CA MET A 424 -0.35 -11.44 8.62
C MET A 424 0.98 -10.70 8.78
N GLU A 425 1.72 -10.91 9.87
CA GLU A 425 3.03 -10.27 10.07
C GLU A 425 4.12 -10.89 9.18
N LEU A 426 3.87 -12.09 8.62
CA LEU A 426 4.81 -12.83 7.78
C LEU A 426 4.60 -12.63 6.28
N ILE A 427 3.52 -11.96 5.88
CA ILE A 427 3.20 -11.71 4.47
C ILE A 427 3.93 -10.45 4.01
N PRO A 428 4.87 -10.53 3.04
CA PRO A 428 5.59 -9.36 2.56
C PRO A 428 4.63 -8.38 1.85
N PRO A 429 4.79 -7.05 2.03
CA PRO A 429 3.97 -6.05 1.37
C PRO A 429 4.15 -6.13 -0.14
N ARG A 430 3.05 -6.30 -0.88
CA ARG A 430 3.09 -6.60 -2.31
C ARG A 430 3.14 -5.35 -3.17
N ALA A 431 3.85 -5.46 -4.29
CA ALA A 431 3.72 -4.50 -5.38
C ALA A 431 2.29 -4.58 -5.95
N PRO A 432 1.65 -3.45 -6.23
CA PRO A 432 0.27 -3.42 -6.69
C PRO A 432 0.13 -4.15 -8.03
N LEU A 433 -0.96 -4.91 -8.19
CA LEU A 433 -1.39 -5.38 -9.50
C LEU A 433 -1.55 -4.15 -10.40
N PRO A 434 -1.04 -4.17 -11.65
CA PRO A 434 -1.26 -3.08 -12.57
C PRO A 434 -2.77 -2.85 -12.66
N ARG A 435 -3.19 -1.59 -12.44
CA ARG A 435 -4.58 -1.18 -12.64
C ARG A 435 -4.99 -1.68 -14.02
N ARG A 436 -6.15 -2.34 -14.13
CA ARG A 436 -6.72 -2.70 -15.45
C ARG A 436 -6.64 -1.44 -16.33
N PRO A 437 -6.02 -1.51 -17.52
CA PRO A 437 -5.80 -0.31 -18.31
C PRO A 437 -7.14 0.39 -18.56
N ALA A 438 -7.15 1.71 -18.35
CA ALA A 438 -8.29 2.56 -18.67
C ALA A 438 -8.74 2.27 -20.11
N GLY A 439 -10.04 2.34 -20.41
CA GLY A 439 -10.56 2.02 -21.75
C GLY A 439 -9.76 2.66 -22.90
N ALA A 440 -9.27 3.90 -22.68
CA ALA A 440 -8.38 4.62 -23.59
C ALA A 440 -7.07 3.88 -23.93
N GLU A 441 -6.39 3.28 -22.95
CA GLU A 441 -5.15 2.52 -23.18
C GLU A 441 -5.45 1.20 -23.89
N ARG A 442 -6.55 0.54 -23.54
CA ARG A 442 -6.98 -0.69 -24.22
C ARG A 442 -7.36 -0.44 -25.68
N ALA A 443 -8.03 0.68 -25.98
CA ALA A 443 -8.33 1.10 -27.35
C ALA A 443 -7.05 1.34 -28.16
N VAL A 444 -6.02 1.93 -27.55
CA VAL A 444 -4.72 2.16 -28.19
C VAL A 444 -3.97 0.85 -28.42
N GLN A 445 -3.93 -0.04 -27.42
CA GLN A 445 -3.30 -1.36 -27.56
C GLN A 445 -3.98 -2.20 -28.65
N GLU A 446 -5.31 -2.19 -28.72
CA GLU A 446 -6.03 -2.88 -29.78
C GLU A 446 -5.75 -2.28 -31.16
N TYR A 447 -5.68 -0.95 -31.29
CA TYR A 447 -5.25 -0.31 -32.54
C TYR A 447 -3.82 -0.70 -32.94
N GLN A 448 -2.87 -0.70 -32.00
CA GLN A 448 -1.50 -1.15 -32.22
C GLN A 448 -1.46 -2.62 -32.67
N ALA A 449 -2.27 -3.51 -32.07
CA ALA A 449 -2.37 -4.92 -32.43
C ALA A 449 -2.97 -5.14 -33.83
N GLN A 450 -4.00 -4.37 -34.21
CA GLN A 450 -4.56 -4.43 -35.56
C GLN A 450 -3.55 -3.97 -36.62
N ILE A 451 -2.76 -2.94 -36.33
CA ILE A 451 -1.69 -2.47 -37.23
C ILE A 451 -0.61 -3.53 -37.39
N ALA A 452 -0.18 -4.16 -36.29
CA ALA A 452 0.78 -5.26 -36.33
C ALA A 452 0.28 -6.42 -37.20
N SER A 453 -0.99 -6.80 -37.05
CA SER A 453 -1.62 -7.84 -37.87
C SER A 453 -1.65 -7.47 -39.36
N VAL A 454 -2.08 -6.24 -39.69
CA VAL A 454 -2.11 -5.75 -41.08
C VAL A 454 -0.69 -5.67 -41.66
N ALA A 455 0.30 -5.19 -40.89
CA ALA A 455 1.68 -5.14 -41.31
C ALA A 455 2.26 -6.53 -41.61
N GLY A 456 1.96 -7.53 -40.78
CA GLY A 456 2.32 -8.93 -41.02
C GLY A 456 1.69 -9.49 -42.30
N GLN A 457 0.41 -9.22 -42.56
CA GLN A 457 -0.26 -9.66 -43.78
C GLN A 457 0.30 -8.96 -45.03
N VAL A 458 0.63 -7.66 -44.94
CA VAL A 458 1.29 -6.93 -46.03
C VAL A 458 2.69 -7.49 -46.28
N LEU A 459 3.44 -7.83 -45.23
CA LEU A 459 4.75 -8.46 -45.34
C LEU A 459 4.67 -9.84 -46.00
N GLU A 460 3.69 -10.66 -45.64
CA GLU A 460 3.46 -11.96 -46.25
C GLU A 460 3.14 -11.82 -47.75
N GLN A 461 2.28 -10.87 -48.13
CA GLN A 461 2.01 -10.58 -49.54
C GLN A 461 3.25 -10.07 -50.29
N TYR A 462 4.08 -9.26 -49.63
CA TYR A 462 5.34 -8.82 -50.19
C TYR A 462 6.30 -10.00 -50.41
N GLN A 463 6.40 -10.92 -49.45
CA GLN A 463 7.20 -12.14 -49.57
C GLN A 463 6.67 -13.08 -50.66
N GLN A 464 5.35 -13.19 -50.85
CA GLN A 464 4.79 -13.99 -51.94
C GLN A 464 5.12 -13.42 -53.33
N LEU A 465 5.11 -12.09 -53.47
CA LEU A 465 5.36 -11.43 -54.75
C LEU A 465 6.85 -11.28 -55.08
N PHE A 466 7.70 -11.11 -54.07
CA PHE A 466 9.11 -10.75 -54.25
C PHE A 466 10.10 -11.64 -53.48
N GLY A 467 9.63 -12.54 -52.62
CA GLY A 467 10.46 -13.47 -51.84
C GLY A 467 11.47 -14.31 -52.63
N PRO A 468 11.14 -14.89 -53.81
CA PRO A 468 12.12 -15.63 -54.59
C PRO A 468 13.23 -14.75 -55.20
N ALA A 469 13.11 -13.42 -55.17
CA ALA A 469 14.15 -12.49 -55.63
C ALA A 469 15.20 -12.15 -54.54
N PHE A 470 15.05 -12.68 -53.31
CA PHE A 470 15.97 -12.46 -52.19
C PHE A 470 16.71 -13.77 -51.84
N LEU A 471 17.51 -14.29 -52.77
CA LEU A 471 18.53 -15.28 -52.44
C LEU A 471 19.78 -14.57 -51.85
N PRO A 472 20.53 -15.21 -50.94
CA PRO A 472 21.60 -14.54 -50.20
C PRO A 472 22.77 -14.23 -51.14
N GLY A 473 22.93 -12.97 -51.54
CA GLY A 473 24.10 -12.52 -52.32
C GLY A 473 23.97 -11.25 -53.16
N GLU A 474 22.78 -10.66 -53.34
CA GLU A 474 22.66 -9.44 -54.17
C GLU A 474 22.57 -8.12 -53.37
N LYS A 475 23.18 -7.09 -53.98
CA LYS A 475 23.52 -5.74 -53.47
C LYS A 475 22.31 -4.87 -53.06
N PRO A 476 22.54 -3.77 -52.29
CA PRO A 476 21.47 -2.89 -51.81
C PRO A 476 20.59 -2.32 -52.92
N LEU A 477 19.29 -2.22 -52.63
CA LEU A 477 18.21 -1.88 -53.56
C LEU A 477 18.33 -0.48 -54.20
N ASP A 478 18.18 -0.40 -55.52
CA ASP A 478 18.03 0.86 -56.27
C ASP A 478 16.69 1.55 -55.92
N PRO A 479 16.65 2.88 -55.66
CA PRO A 479 15.43 3.59 -55.25
C PRO A 479 14.32 3.57 -56.31
N THR A 480 14.67 3.57 -57.60
CA THR A 480 13.71 3.43 -58.71
C THR A 480 13.05 2.05 -58.75
N SER A 481 13.74 1.01 -58.28
CA SER A 481 13.18 -0.35 -58.17
C SER A 481 12.22 -0.49 -56.98
N GLN A 482 12.39 0.30 -55.91
CA GLN A 482 11.50 0.29 -54.75
C GLN A 482 10.13 0.88 -55.08
N GLU A 483 10.08 1.99 -55.82
CA GLU A 483 8.81 2.59 -56.25
C GLU A 483 8.03 1.67 -57.20
N GLN A 484 8.71 0.96 -58.10
CA GLN A 484 8.09 -0.03 -58.98
C GLN A 484 7.53 -1.24 -58.19
N ARG A 485 8.26 -1.71 -57.17
CA ARG A 485 7.76 -2.79 -56.29
C ARG A 485 6.58 -2.32 -55.44
N LYS A 486 6.61 -1.08 -54.94
CA LYS A 486 5.52 -0.47 -54.17
C LYS A 486 4.26 -0.33 -55.02
N THR A 487 4.38 0.17 -56.25
CA THR A 487 3.22 0.32 -57.16
C THR A 487 2.63 -1.02 -57.54
N LYS A 488 3.46 -2.04 -57.79
CA LYS A 488 3.00 -3.40 -58.05
C LYS A 488 2.30 -4.04 -56.83
N LEU A 489 2.88 -3.92 -55.64
CA LEU A 489 2.27 -4.40 -54.39
C LEU A 489 0.92 -3.73 -54.13
N LEU A 490 0.85 -2.40 -54.27
CA LEU A 490 -0.40 -1.65 -54.12
C LEU A 490 -1.44 -2.06 -55.16
N GLY A 491 -1.03 -2.34 -56.40
CA GLY A 491 -1.91 -2.86 -57.44
C GLY A 491 -2.54 -4.21 -57.06
N GLU A 492 -1.73 -5.16 -56.61
CA GLU A 492 -2.18 -6.49 -56.16
C GLU A 492 -3.08 -6.42 -54.91
N LEU A 493 -2.72 -5.58 -53.93
CA LEU A 493 -3.54 -5.39 -52.72
C LEU A 493 -4.92 -4.77 -53.05
N ASN A 494 -4.99 -3.90 -54.06
CA ASN A 494 -6.26 -3.32 -54.52
C ASN A 494 -7.08 -4.32 -55.35
N TYR A 495 -6.45 -5.06 -56.27
CA TYR A 495 -7.15 -6.05 -57.10
C TYR A 495 -7.69 -7.24 -56.29
N SER A 496 -6.91 -7.71 -55.31
CA SER A 496 -7.30 -8.82 -54.42
C SER A 496 -8.37 -8.44 -53.38
N GLY A 497 -8.71 -7.15 -53.25
CA GLY A 497 -9.63 -6.65 -52.22
C GLY A 497 -9.05 -6.60 -50.79
N LYS A 498 -7.81 -7.05 -50.59
CA LYS A 498 -7.14 -7.04 -49.28
C LYS A 498 -6.96 -5.63 -48.72
N TYR A 499 -6.70 -4.65 -49.58
CA TYR A 499 -6.62 -3.24 -49.16
C TYR A 499 -7.91 -2.75 -48.50
N PHE A 500 -9.08 -3.15 -49.04
CA PHE A 500 -10.37 -2.80 -48.46
C PHE A 500 -10.61 -3.53 -47.13
N ALA A 501 -10.21 -4.80 -47.03
CA ALA A 501 -10.29 -5.57 -45.79
C ALA A 501 -9.46 -4.94 -44.66
N PHE A 502 -8.24 -4.49 -44.94
CA PHE A 502 -7.39 -3.79 -43.97
C PHE A 502 -8.03 -2.49 -43.48
N LYS A 503 -8.64 -1.73 -44.40
CA LYS A 503 -9.35 -0.49 -44.07
C LYS A 503 -10.51 -0.74 -43.11
N GLU A 504 -11.30 -1.79 -43.34
CA GLU A 504 -12.44 -2.11 -42.47
C GLU A 504 -12.01 -2.68 -41.12
N GLN A 505 -10.91 -3.44 -41.07
CA GLN A 505 -10.30 -3.97 -39.83
C GLN A 505 -9.81 -2.84 -38.90
N ILE A 506 -9.13 -1.83 -39.47
CA ILE A 506 -8.60 -0.69 -38.71
C ILE A 506 -9.72 0.30 -38.30
N LYS A 507 -10.80 0.38 -39.08
CA LYS A 507 -11.90 1.32 -38.81
C LYS A 507 -12.53 1.13 -37.43
N TYR A 508 -12.75 -0.11 -36.99
CA TYR A 508 -13.37 -0.37 -35.68
C TYR A 508 -12.50 0.11 -34.52
N SER A 509 -11.18 -0.14 -34.58
CA SER A 509 -10.25 0.33 -33.55
C SER A 509 -10.10 1.86 -33.54
N VAL A 510 -10.13 2.51 -34.71
CA VAL A 510 -10.14 3.99 -34.80
C VAL A 510 -11.41 4.59 -34.20
N VAL A 511 -12.59 4.03 -34.50
CA VAL A 511 -13.86 4.48 -33.90
C VAL A 511 -13.82 4.35 -32.38
N ARG A 512 -13.23 3.27 -31.87
CA ARG A 512 -13.06 3.05 -30.44
C ARG A 512 -12.10 4.04 -29.80
N ILE A 513 -10.98 4.39 -30.46
CA ILE A 513 -10.09 5.49 -30.01
C ILE A 513 -10.83 6.82 -29.94
N VAL A 514 -11.65 7.15 -30.95
CA VAL A 514 -12.42 8.41 -30.96
C VAL A 514 -13.39 8.47 -29.77
N ARG A 515 -14.02 7.35 -29.41
CA ARG A 515 -14.96 7.26 -28.29
C ARG A 515 -14.27 7.22 -26.92
N GLU A 516 -13.27 6.36 -26.75
CA GLU A 516 -12.70 6.03 -25.44
C GLU A 516 -11.49 6.92 -25.07
N LYS A 517 -10.72 7.39 -26.05
CA LYS A 517 -9.53 8.24 -25.82
C LYS A 517 -9.77 9.71 -26.15
N MET A 518 -10.49 10.01 -27.24
CA MET A 518 -10.80 11.39 -27.62
C MET A 518 -12.14 11.89 -27.04
N LEU A 519 -12.91 11.02 -26.38
CA LEU A 519 -14.17 11.32 -25.68
C LEU A 519 -15.19 12.08 -26.55
N ARG A 520 -15.24 11.78 -27.86
CA ARG A 520 -16.18 12.41 -28.79
C ARG A 520 -17.27 11.43 -29.22
N THR A 521 -18.50 11.72 -28.83
CA THR A 521 -19.70 10.93 -29.17
C THR A 521 -20.73 11.71 -30.00
N GLU A 522 -20.56 13.03 -30.16
CA GLU A 522 -21.49 13.93 -30.85
C GLU A 522 -20.96 14.42 -32.21
N ALA A 523 -21.87 14.86 -33.09
CA ALA A 523 -21.55 15.36 -34.42
C ALA A 523 -21.13 16.84 -34.41
N PHE A 524 -20.16 17.21 -35.26
CA PHE A 524 -19.70 18.60 -35.38
C PHE A 524 -20.75 19.48 -36.07
N SER A 525 -21.01 20.65 -35.49
CA SER A 525 -21.91 21.66 -36.06
C SER A 525 -21.18 22.62 -37.03
N ASP A 526 -19.87 22.75 -36.89
CA ASP A 526 -19.03 23.67 -37.66
C ASP A 526 -17.96 22.89 -38.48
N PRO A 527 -17.89 23.07 -39.82
CA PRO A 527 -16.93 22.37 -40.67
C PRO A 527 -15.46 22.68 -40.34
N GLU A 528 -15.13 23.87 -39.81
CA GLU A 528 -13.74 24.20 -39.45
C GLU A 528 -13.25 23.40 -38.24
N GLN A 529 -14.13 23.18 -37.25
CA GLN A 529 -13.84 22.35 -36.08
C GLN A 529 -13.67 20.87 -36.43
N LEU A 530 -14.47 20.37 -37.39
CA LEU A 530 -14.32 19.01 -37.90
C LEU A 530 -12.95 18.82 -38.55
N GLN A 531 -12.50 19.78 -39.37
CA GLN A 531 -11.22 19.70 -40.05
C GLN A 531 -10.03 19.75 -39.07
N ALA A 532 -10.12 20.59 -38.03
CA ALA A 532 -9.12 20.66 -36.95
C ALA A 532 -9.07 19.36 -36.12
N PHE A 533 -10.22 18.74 -35.87
CA PHE A 533 -10.27 17.46 -35.17
C PHE A 533 -9.69 16.32 -36.01
N LEU A 534 -10.01 16.28 -37.31
CA LEU A 534 -9.48 15.26 -38.22
C LEU A 534 -7.95 15.35 -38.36
N SER A 535 -7.38 16.56 -38.37
CA SER A 535 -5.92 16.72 -38.40
C SER A 535 -5.27 16.24 -37.10
N GLN A 536 -5.84 16.56 -35.94
CA GLN A 536 -5.36 16.07 -34.65
C GLN A 536 -5.45 14.54 -34.53
N LEU A 537 -6.56 13.96 -34.96
CA LEU A 537 -6.75 12.50 -34.99
C LEU A 537 -5.75 11.84 -35.94
N TYR A 538 -5.51 12.43 -37.11
CA TYR A 538 -4.54 11.89 -38.07
C TYR A 538 -3.12 11.87 -37.49
N VAL A 539 -2.66 12.96 -36.88
CA VAL A 539 -1.33 13.02 -36.22
C VAL A 539 -1.20 11.92 -35.18
N PHE A 540 -2.20 11.81 -34.29
CA PHE A 540 -2.22 10.81 -33.24
C PHE A 540 -2.19 9.36 -33.77
N LEU A 541 -3.01 9.05 -34.76
CA LEU A 541 -3.09 7.70 -35.34
C LEU A 541 -1.79 7.30 -36.05
N VAL A 542 -1.09 8.27 -36.66
CA VAL A 542 0.21 8.06 -37.32
C VAL A 542 1.30 7.81 -36.28
N ASP A 543 1.34 8.58 -35.19
CA ASP A 543 2.32 8.38 -34.12
C ASP A 543 2.20 6.99 -33.49
N GLU A 544 0.98 6.57 -33.13
CA GLU A 544 0.73 5.24 -32.56
C GLU A 544 1.00 4.10 -33.56
N MET A 545 0.78 4.36 -34.86
CA MET A 545 1.15 3.41 -35.92
C MET A 545 2.67 3.22 -35.99
N HIS A 546 3.45 4.30 -35.88
CA HIS A 546 4.91 4.20 -35.82
C HIS A 546 5.38 3.43 -34.59
N VAL A 547 4.76 3.66 -33.42
CA VAL A 547 5.06 2.90 -32.21
C VAL A 547 4.77 1.40 -32.41
N ALA A 548 3.61 1.05 -32.97
CA ALA A 548 3.25 -0.34 -33.25
C ALA A 548 4.23 -1.02 -34.22
N LEU A 549 4.54 -0.35 -35.34
CA LEU A 549 5.45 -0.87 -36.37
C LEU A 549 6.86 -1.04 -35.82
N ASN A 550 7.37 -0.05 -35.06
CA ASN A 550 8.68 -0.14 -34.42
C ASN A 550 8.73 -1.33 -33.45
N LYS A 551 7.69 -1.55 -32.64
CA LYS A 551 7.62 -2.74 -31.77
C LYS A 551 7.69 -4.04 -32.57
N THR A 552 6.98 -4.14 -33.70
CA THR A 552 6.98 -5.36 -34.52
C THR A 552 8.24 -5.60 -35.35
N LEU A 553 8.95 -4.53 -35.72
CA LEU A 553 10.13 -4.59 -36.60
C LEU A 553 11.46 -4.58 -35.82
N SER A 554 11.44 -4.28 -34.52
CA SER A 554 12.61 -4.37 -33.64
C SER A 554 12.90 -5.84 -33.33
N VAL A 555 13.93 -6.40 -33.95
CA VAL A 555 14.33 -7.82 -33.79
C VAL A 555 15.00 -8.11 -32.43
N ASP A 556 15.26 -7.11 -31.58
CA ASP A 556 16.04 -7.29 -30.32
C ASP A 556 15.26 -7.11 -29.01
N ALA A 557 13.93 -7.12 -29.02
CA ALA A 557 13.16 -7.14 -27.78
C ALA A 557 12.44 -8.48 -27.64
N GLN A 558 13.19 -9.52 -27.26
CA GLN A 558 12.58 -10.61 -26.50
C GLN A 558 11.80 -9.95 -25.36
N GLU A 559 10.50 -10.26 -25.27
CA GLU A 559 9.72 -9.98 -24.08
C GLU A 559 10.51 -10.54 -22.90
N THR A 560 11.04 -9.65 -22.07
CA THR A 560 11.51 -10.03 -20.76
C THR A 560 10.29 -10.56 -20.02
N GLN A 561 10.18 -11.88 -19.96
CA GLN A 561 9.34 -12.52 -18.97
C GLN A 561 9.63 -11.84 -17.63
N PRO A 562 8.60 -11.53 -16.83
CA PRO A 562 8.81 -10.94 -15.52
C PRO A 562 9.83 -11.82 -14.80
N ARG A 563 10.85 -11.19 -14.18
CA ARG A 563 11.82 -11.92 -13.36
C ARG A 563 11.04 -12.87 -12.45
N PRO A 564 11.34 -14.18 -12.43
CA PRO A 564 10.75 -15.05 -11.43
C PRO A 564 11.08 -14.46 -10.06
N LEU A 565 10.07 -14.29 -9.21
CA LEU A 565 10.17 -13.74 -7.85
C LEU A 565 11.04 -14.59 -6.90
N VAL A 566 11.60 -15.70 -7.39
CA VAL A 566 12.18 -16.77 -6.58
C VAL A 566 13.70 -16.64 -6.58
N ASP A 567 14.30 -16.48 -5.40
CA ASP A 567 15.76 -16.50 -5.21
C ASP A 567 16.33 -17.91 -5.45
N CYS A 568 17.62 -18.06 -5.77
CA CYS A 568 18.26 -19.37 -5.96
C CYS A 568 18.15 -20.25 -4.71
N ALA A 569 18.20 -19.66 -3.52
CA ALA A 569 17.98 -20.36 -2.26
C ALA A 569 16.54 -20.90 -2.13
N GLN A 570 15.54 -20.16 -2.60
CA GLN A 570 14.14 -20.58 -2.57
C GLN A 570 13.86 -21.74 -3.55
N LEU A 571 14.55 -21.78 -4.69
CA LEU A 571 14.46 -22.90 -5.65
C LEU A 571 14.89 -24.23 -5.02
N ILE A 572 15.93 -24.24 -4.17
CA ILE A 572 16.37 -25.46 -3.47
C ILE A 572 15.27 -25.96 -2.53
N HIS A 573 14.62 -25.06 -1.79
CA HIS A 573 13.55 -25.44 -0.88
C HIS A 573 12.36 -26.04 -1.65
N PHE A 574 11.96 -25.45 -2.78
CA PHE A 574 10.90 -26.00 -3.62
C PHE A 574 11.28 -27.36 -4.23
N ALA A 575 12.55 -27.55 -4.61
CA ALA A 575 13.03 -28.82 -5.12
C ALA A 575 13.02 -29.91 -4.05
N LYS A 576 13.51 -29.61 -2.83
CA LYS A 576 13.45 -30.50 -1.66
C LYS A 576 11.99 -30.80 -1.26
N GLU A 577 11.10 -29.83 -1.37
CA GLU A 577 9.66 -29.98 -1.11
C GLU A 577 8.99 -30.91 -2.13
N ALA A 578 9.28 -30.74 -3.41
CA ALA A 578 8.80 -31.63 -4.48
C ALA A 578 9.31 -33.06 -4.29
N GLN A 579 10.56 -33.24 -3.84
CA GLN A 579 11.10 -34.56 -3.45
C GLN A 579 10.32 -35.19 -2.29
N LEU A 580 9.96 -34.42 -1.27
CA LEU A 580 9.16 -34.91 -0.14
C LEU A 580 7.76 -35.36 -0.57
N ASN A 581 7.16 -34.65 -1.54
CA ASN A 581 5.86 -35.00 -2.12
C ASN A 581 5.93 -36.21 -3.08
N GLY A 582 7.12 -36.62 -3.50
CA GLY A 582 7.32 -37.67 -4.50
C GLY A 582 7.19 -37.21 -5.95
N ASP A 583 7.07 -35.90 -6.19
CA ASP A 583 6.98 -35.29 -7.52
C ASP A 583 8.39 -35.08 -8.11
N TYR A 584 9.10 -36.18 -8.40
CA TYR A 584 10.49 -36.15 -8.83
C TYR A 584 10.73 -35.41 -10.16
N GLN A 585 9.72 -35.34 -11.03
CA GLN A 585 9.82 -34.61 -12.30
C GLN A 585 9.87 -33.09 -12.07
N LEU A 586 9.00 -32.58 -11.21
CA LEU A 586 8.98 -31.17 -10.85
C LEU A 586 10.24 -30.77 -10.06
N ALA A 587 10.71 -31.65 -9.18
CA ALA A 587 12.00 -31.46 -8.51
C ALA A 587 13.16 -31.32 -9.51
N ALA A 588 13.18 -32.13 -10.57
CA ALA A 588 14.21 -32.05 -11.61
C ALA A 588 14.17 -30.71 -12.35
N GLU A 589 12.97 -30.19 -12.66
CA GLU A 589 12.80 -28.89 -13.30
C GLU A 589 13.36 -27.76 -12.41
N TYR A 590 13.07 -27.76 -11.11
CA TYR A 590 13.61 -26.74 -10.19
C TYR A 590 15.13 -26.77 -10.08
N TYR A 591 15.74 -27.96 -9.97
CA TYR A 591 17.21 -28.06 -9.96
C TYR A 591 17.83 -27.65 -11.29
N GLN A 592 17.20 -27.95 -12.43
CA GLN A 592 17.66 -27.48 -13.73
C GLN A 592 17.59 -25.96 -13.83
N GLU A 593 16.49 -25.35 -13.41
CA GLU A 593 16.36 -23.89 -13.37
C GLU A 593 17.44 -23.26 -12.47
N GLN A 594 17.71 -23.86 -11.31
CA GLN A 594 18.79 -23.42 -10.43
C GLN A 594 20.16 -23.46 -11.13
N LEU A 595 20.48 -24.57 -11.81
CA LEU A 595 21.73 -24.73 -12.55
C LEU A 595 21.86 -23.77 -13.74
N THR A 596 20.75 -23.36 -14.37
CA THR A 596 20.79 -22.35 -15.44
C THR A 596 21.09 -20.95 -14.93
N ARG A 597 20.73 -20.65 -13.68
CA ARG A 597 20.99 -19.35 -13.05
C ARG A 597 22.39 -19.26 -12.48
N ASP A 598 22.82 -20.29 -11.75
CA ASP A 598 24.16 -20.39 -11.18
C ASP A 598 24.76 -21.76 -11.42
N ARG A 599 25.60 -21.82 -12.46
CA ARG A 599 26.36 -23.02 -12.85
C ARG A 599 27.66 -23.17 -12.06
N SER A 600 28.06 -22.16 -11.29
CA SER A 600 29.41 -22.06 -10.72
C SER A 600 29.57 -22.77 -9.37
N ASP A 601 28.47 -23.01 -8.64
CA ASP A 601 28.53 -23.68 -7.35
C ASP A 601 28.39 -25.22 -7.46
N PRO A 602 29.35 -26.00 -6.96
CA PRO A 602 29.28 -27.47 -6.97
C PRO A 602 28.17 -28.06 -6.10
N ALA A 603 27.69 -27.33 -5.08
CA ALA A 603 26.60 -27.77 -4.23
C ALA A 603 25.31 -28.01 -5.03
N HIS A 604 25.04 -27.16 -6.03
CA HIS A 604 23.86 -27.30 -6.90
C HIS A 604 23.91 -28.58 -7.74
N TRP A 605 25.09 -28.92 -8.28
CA TRP A 605 25.30 -30.17 -9.01
C TRP A 605 25.20 -31.40 -8.10
N PHE A 606 25.65 -31.27 -6.85
CA PHE A 606 25.49 -32.31 -5.85
C PHE A 606 24.01 -32.57 -5.52
N ASP A 607 23.23 -31.52 -5.22
CA ASP A 607 21.80 -31.65 -4.90
C ASP A 607 21.00 -32.28 -6.06
N TYR A 608 21.33 -31.90 -7.30
CA TYR A 608 20.73 -32.50 -8.48
C TYR A 608 21.14 -33.97 -8.68
N GLY A 609 22.40 -34.31 -8.37
CA GLY A 609 22.87 -35.70 -8.35
C GLY A 609 22.14 -36.55 -7.29
N VAL A 610 21.85 -35.99 -6.11
CA VAL A 610 21.08 -36.65 -5.06
C VAL A 610 19.64 -36.98 -5.53
N LEU A 611 19.00 -36.10 -6.31
CA LEU A 611 17.71 -36.42 -6.93
C LEU A 611 17.80 -37.65 -7.84
N TYR A 612 18.86 -37.76 -8.64
CA TYR A 612 19.04 -38.92 -9.53
C TYR A 612 19.35 -40.21 -8.76
N MET A 613 20.05 -40.11 -7.62
CA MET A 613 20.20 -41.22 -6.68
C MET A 613 18.85 -41.71 -6.15
N LEU A 614 17.95 -40.79 -5.79
CA LEU A 614 16.60 -41.11 -5.30
C LEU A 614 15.70 -41.73 -6.39
N THR A 615 15.88 -41.32 -7.65
CA THR A 615 15.12 -41.85 -8.81
C THR A 615 15.77 -43.09 -9.44
N ALA A 616 16.87 -43.59 -8.86
CA ALA A 616 17.66 -44.73 -9.31
C ALA A 616 18.27 -44.60 -10.73
N ASP A 617 18.43 -43.36 -11.23
CA ASP A 617 19.16 -43.08 -12.47
C ASP A 617 20.64 -42.83 -12.15
N TYR A 618 21.35 -43.92 -11.81
CA TYR A 618 22.73 -43.86 -11.31
C TYR A 618 23.72 -43.26 -12.33
N GLN A 619 23.46 -43.39 -13.63
CA GLN A 619 24.34 -42.86 -14.68
C GLN A 619 24.35 -41.34 -14.68
N LYS A 620 23.17 -40.70 -14.60
CA LYS A 620 23.09 -39.24 -14.53
C LYS A 620 23.56 -38.69 -13.19
N ALA A 621 23.33 -39.43 -12.10
CA ALA A 621 23.87 -39.07 -10.79
C ALA A 621 25.40 -39.00 -10.83
N GLU A 622 26.04 -40.01 -11.42
CA GLU A 622 27.49 -40.08 -11.60
C GLU A 622 28.03 -38.88 -12.41
N GLU A 623 27.38 -38.52 -13.53
CA GLU A 623 27.75 -37.33 -14.31
C GLU A 623 27.68 -36.05 -13.46
N CYS A 624 26.60 -35.87 -12.70
CA CYS A 624 26.40 -34.68 -11.86
C CYS A 624 27.47 -34.56 -10.77
N PHE A 625 27.79 -35.65 -10.07
CA PHE A 625 28.84 -35.63 -9.05
C PHE A 625 30.23 -35.44 -9.65
N HIS A 626 30.53 -36.03 -10.82
CA HIS A 626 31.78 -35.75 -11.53
C HIS A 626 31.90 -34.29 -11.96
N TYR A 627 30.81 -33.66 -12.44
CA TYR A 627 30.81 -32.23 -12.73
C TYR A 627 31.09 -31.41 -11.46
N ALA A 628 30.49 -31.75 -10.31
CA ALA A 628 30.77 -31.07 -9.05
C ALA A 628 32.26 -31.19 -8.63
N VAL A 629 32.84 -32.40 -8.72
CA VAL A 629 34.26 -32.65 -8.41
C VAL A 629 35.20 -31.95 -9.41
N SER A 630 34.81 -31.87 -10.68
CA SER A 630 35.60 -31.16 -11.71
C SER A 630 35.71 -29.66 -11.45
N MET A 631 34.69 -29.08 -10.81
CA MET A 631 34.64 -27.67 -10.42
C MET A 631 35.43 -27.42 -9.13
N LYS A 632 35.12 -28.16 -8.05
CA LYS A 632 35.89 -28.13 -6.79
C LYS A 632 36.32 -29.54 -6.43
N GLN A 633 37.62 -29.82 -6.61
CA GLN A 633 38.23 -31.10 -6.23
C GLN A 633 38.20 -31.35 -4.72
N THR A 634 37.95 -30.32 -3.90
CA THR A 634 37.85 -30.41 -2.43
C THR A 634 36.41 -30.58 -1.93
N HIS A 635 35.42 -30.73 -2.81
CA HIS A 635 34.03 -30.88 -2.40
C HIS A 635 33.75 -32.30 -1.87
N LEU A 636 33.87 -32.46 -0.55
CA LEU A 636 33.81 -33.74 0.16
C LEU A 636 32.52 -34.57 -0.08
N PRO A 637 31.30 -33.98 -0.06
CA PRO A 637 30.08 -34.76 -0.29
C PRO A 637 30.04 -35.42 -1.68
N SER A 638 30.50 -34.72 -2.72
CA SER A 638 30.54 -35.28 -4.08
C SER A 638 31.58 -36.38 -4.22
N LEU A 639 32.75 -36.25 -3.58
CA LEU A 639 33.77 -37.30 -3.59
C LEU A 639 33.25 -38.60 -2.95
N LEU A 640 32.56 -38.48 -1.80
CA LEU A 640 31.96 -39.64 -1.13
C LEU A 640 30.86 -40.28 -1.99
N MET A 641 30.02 -39.49 -2.65
CA MET A 641 28.98 -40.03 -3.54
C MET A 641 29.55 -40.68 -4.81
N CYS A 642 30.63 -40.15 -5.38
CA CYS A 642 31.36 -40.81 -6.47
C CYS A 642 31.94 -42.16 -6.02
N GLY A 643 32.51 -42.25 -4.82
CA GLY A 643 33.01 -43.51 -4.24
C GLY A 643 31.91 -44.55 -4.08
N ILE A 644 30.76 -44.17 -3.51
CA ILE A 644 29.59 -45.05 -3.34
C ILE A 644 29.05 -45.52 -4.69
N LEU A 645 28.92 -44.62 -5.68
CA LEU A 645 28.44 -44.99 -7.02
C LEU A 645 29.42 -45.90 -7.77
N ALA A 646 30.73 -45.66 -7.63
CA ALA A 646 31.75 -46.52 -8.23
C ALA A 646 31.72 -47.94 -7.61
N GLU A 647 31.51 -48.05 -6.31
CA GLU A 647 31.33 -49.33 -5.61
C GLU A 647 30.05 -50.04 -6.09
N MET A 648 28.91 -49.33 -6.12
CA MET A 648 27.65 -49.87 -6.67
C MET A 648 27.79 -50.30 -8.14
N GLY A 649 28.64 -49.61 -8.91
CA GLY A 649 28.99 -49.93 -10.29
C GLY A 649 30.06 -51.02 -10.47
N GLY A 650 30.61 -51.56 -9.37
CA GLY A 650 31.66 -52.60 -9.38
C GLY A 650 33.05 -52.13 -9.79
N ARG A 651 33.30 -50.81 -9.87
CA ARG A 651 34.59 -50.20 -10.22
C ARG A 651 35.40 -49.94 -8.95
N LEU A 652 35.96 -51.01 -8.41
CA LEU A 652 36.59 -51.03 -7.09
C LEU A 652 37.83 -50.13 -6.99
N GLU A 653 38.65 -50.10 -8.04
CA GLU A 653 39.86 -49.27 -8.09
C GLU A 653 39.51 -47.76 -8.07
N GLU A 654 38.47 -47.36 -8.81
CA GLU A 654 37.99 -45.97 -8.81
C GLU A 654 37.40 -45.59 -7.45
N ALA A 655 36.60 -46.48 -6.85
CA ALA A 655 36.01 -46.26 -5.52
C ALA A 655 37.08 -46.02 -4.45
N GLU A 656 38.15 -46.82 -4.45
CA GLU A 656 39.28 -46.65 -3.52
C GLU A 656 39.93 -45.26 -3.66
N THR A 657 40.15 -44.79 -4.90
CA THR A 657 40.73 -43.46 -5.12
C THR A 657 39.85 -42.32 -4.64
N PHE A 658 38.52 -42.45 -4.76
CA PHE A 658 37.58 -41.42 -4.29
C PHE A 658 37.46 -41.40 -2.77
N PHE A 659 37.42 -42.57 -2.11
CA PHE A 659 37.40 -42.64 -0.65
C PHE A 659 38.74 -42.19 -0.04
N GLU A 660 39.87 -42.59 -0.61
CA GLU A 660 41.18 -42.09 -0.21
C GLU A 660 41.26 -40.56 -0.38
N GLY A 661 40.82 -40.05 -1.54
CA GLY A 661 40.70 -38.61 -1.81
C GLY A 661 39.84 -37.87 -0.78
N ALA A 662 38.69 -38.45 -0.40
CA ALA A 662 37.81 -37.88 0.63
C ALA A 662 38.48 -37.80 2.01
N THR A 663 39.17 -38.87 2.43
CA THR A 663 39.92 -38.89 3.70
C THR A 663 41.15 -37.97 3.70
N CYS A 664 41.72 -37.68 2.53
CA CYS A 664 42.82 -36.72 2.39
C CYS A 664 42.34 -35.26 2.44
N VAL A 665 41.14 -34.98 1.91
CA VAL A 665 40.54 -33.63 1.94
C VAL A 665 40.13 -33.23 3.35
N ASP A 666 39.50 -34.15 4.09
CA ASP A 666 39.17 -33.94 5.50
C ASP A 666 39.53 -35.19 6.34
N PRO A 667 40.75 -35.22 6.92
CA PRO A 667 41.20 -36.32 7.76
C PRO A 667 40.41 -36.48 9.07
N ALA A 668 39.67 -35.45 9.50
CA ALA A 668 38.90 -35.46 10.73
C ALA A 668 37.47 -35.99 10.53
N ASN A 669 36.98 -36.10 9.29
CA ASN A 669 35.61 -36.52 9.02
C ASN A 669 35.38 -38.01 9.28
N VAL A 670 34.59 -38.30 10.32
CA VAL A 670 34.24 -39.66 10.71
C VAL A 670 33.42 -40.39 9.65
N VAL A 671 32.53 -39.69 8.93
CA VAL A 671 31.66 -40.29 7.90
C VAL A 671 32.50 -40.81 6.74
N ALA A 672 33.53 -40.07 6.32
CA ALA A 672 34.44 -40.50 5.25
C ALA A 672 35.21 -41.78 5.62
N TRP A 673 35.79 -41.83 6.83
CA TRP A 673 36.50 -43.02 7.32
C TRP A 673 35.58 -44.23 7.53
N THR A 674 34.34 -44.00 7.97
CA THR A 674 33.34 -45.07 8.17
C THR A 674 32.92 -45.66 6.83
N LEU A 675 32.62 -44.81 5.83
CA LEU A 675 32.30 -45.27 4.47
C LEU A 675 33.48 -46.02 3.82
N PHE A 676 34.72 -45.56 4.06
CA PHE A 676 35.90 -46.27 3.56
C PHE A 676 36.12 -47.63 4.24
N GLY A 677 35.82 -47.72 5.55
CA GLY A 677 35.82 -48.99 6.28
C GLY A 677 34.77 -49.98 5.76
N LEU A 678 33.55 -49.51 5.51
CA LEU A 678 32.47 -50.31 4.92
C LEU A 678 32.82 -50.81 3.51
N PHE A 679 33.48 -49.97 2.69
CA PHE A 679 34.00 -50.38 1.39
C PHE A 679 34.99 -51.54 1.50
N TYR A 680 35.98 -51.47 2.42
CA TYR A 680 36.93 -52.56 2.62
C TYR A 680 36.33 -53.81 3.25
N GLU A 681 35.28 -53.67 4.07
CA GLU A 681 34.50 -54.79 4.59
C GLU A 681 33.82 -55.54 3.44
N GLY A 682 33.27 -54.80 2.47
CA GLY A 682 32.72 -55.36 1.22
C GLY A 682 33.75 -56.12 0.37
N GLN A 683 35.04 -55.80 0.48
CA GLN A 683 36.15 -56.50 -0.19
C GLN A 683 36.74 -57.66 0.61
N GLU A 684 36.19 -57.97 1.79
CA GLU A 684 36.75 -58.92 2.76
C GLU A 684 38.20 -58.59 3.22
N ASN A 685 38.63 -57.32 3.08
CA ASN A 685 39.97 -56.91 3.47
C ASN A 685 40.02 -56.51 4.95
N SER A 686 40.18 -57.52 5.81
CA SER A 686 40.19 -57.35 7.28
C SER A 686 41.16 -56.28 7.81
N ILE A 687 42.34 -56.13 7.20
CA ILE A 687 43.40 -55.23 7.71
C ILE A 687 43.02 -53.76 7.48
N GLN A 688 42.61 -53.42 6.26
CA GLN A 688 42.24 -52.04 5.93
C GLN A 688 40.89 -51.65 6.56
N THR A 689 39.98 -52.61 6.70
CA THR A 689 38.71 -52.45 7.43
C THR A 689 38.96 -52.04 8.88
N GLU A 690 39.77 -52.82 9.62
CA GLU A 690 40.12 -52.50 11.00
C GLU A 690 40.85 -51.16 11.11
N MET A 691 41.74 -50.83 10.17
CA MET A 691 42.45 -49.55 10.15
C MET A 691 41.49 -48.37 9.95
N ALA A 692 40.60 -48.41 8.96
CA ALA A 692 39.67 -47.33 8.65
C ALA A 692 38.66 -47.14 9.80
N PHE A 693 38.12 -48.21 10.37
CA PHE A 693 37.26 -48.10 11.56
C PHE A 693 38.02 -47.66 12.80
N LEU A 694 39.29 -48.03 12.96
CA LEU A 694 40.10 -47.57 14.08
C LEU A 694 40.44 -46.08 13.94
N GLU A 695 40.71 -45.59 12.73
CA GLU A 695 40.86 -44.15 12.46
C GLU A 695 39.53 -43.41 12.64
N ALA A 696 38.40 -43.92 12.12
CA ALA A 696 37.07 -43.36 12.39
C ALA A 696 36.79 -43.28 13.90
N THR A 697 37.06 -44.37 14.63
CA THR A 697 36.91 -44.43 16.09
C THR A 697 37.90 -43.53 16.80
N LYS A 698 39.11 -43.33 16.26
CA LYS A 698 40.12 -42.43 16.79
C LYS A 698 39.77 -40.98 16.55
N GLN A 699 39.19 -40.61 15.41
CA GLN A 699 38.69 -39.25 15.16
C GLN A 699 37.42 -38.98 15.98
N GLN A 700 36.49 -39.94 16.05
CA GLN A 700 35.35 -39.91 16.97
C GLN A 700 35.83 -39.77 18.43
N ARG A 701 36.86 -40.53 18.83
CA ARG A 701 37.45 -40.45 20.17
C ARG A 701 38.27 -39.20 20.39
N ALA A 702 38.97 -38.68 19.39
CA ALA A 702 39.72 -37.42 19.47
C ALA A 702 38.75 -36.25 19.61
N ALA A 703 37.63 -36.29 18.89
CA ALA A 703 36.48 -35.42 19.13
C ALA A 703 35.96 -35.58 20.58
N LEU A 704 35.84 -36.82 21.09
CA LEU A 704 35.44 -37.13 22.49
C LEU A 704 36.54 -36.94 23.57
N VAL A 705 37.81 -36.65 23.25
CA VAL A 705 38.95 -36.59 24.20
C VAL A 705 39.49 -35.17 24.39
N VAL A 706 39.14 -34.24 23.49
CA VAL A 706 39.19 -32.79 23.80
C VAL A 706 38.17 -32.41 24.89
N THR A 707 37.25 -33.32 25.21
CA THR A 707 36.36 -33.31 26.38
C THR A 707 36.83 -34.31 27.47
N PRO A 708 36.86 -33.95 28.77
CA PRO A 708 37.33 -34.85 29.82
C PRO A 708 36.23 -35.86 30.21
N PRO A 709 36.60 -37.08 30.69
CA PRO A 709 35.61 -38.09 31.00
C PRO A 709 35.07 -37.88 32.41
N CYS A 710 33.75 -37.96 32.60
CA CYS A 710 33.22 -38.23 33.93
C CYS A 710 32.23 -39.40 33.94
N ARG A 711 32.44 -40.22 34.98
CA ARG A 711 31.89 -41.53 35.25
C ARG A 711 30.39 -41.49 35.52
N VAL A 712 29.73 -42.56 35.11
CA VAL A 712 28.36 -42.95 35.46
C VAL A 712 28.10 -42.79 36.95
N GLU A 713 27.13 -41.95 37.32
CA GLU A 713 26.13 -42.20 38.37
C GLU A 713 25.05 -41.11 38.37
N THR A 714 23.85 -41.48 37.91
CA THR A 714 22.53 -40.95 38.31
C THR A 714 22.45 -39.53 38.89
N ARG A 715 22.21 -38.53 38.04
CA ARG A 715 21.20 -37.45 38.19
C ARG A 715 21.35 -36.48 37.02
N VAL A 716 20.26 -36.25 36.30
CA VAL A 716 20.20 -35.40 35.11
C VAL A 716 20.24 -33.93 35.55
N GLU A 717 21.44 -33.36 35.62
CA GLU A 717 21.71 -31.92 35.50
C GLU A 717 22.81 -31.77 34.44
N SER A 718 22.51 -30.98 33.42
CA SER A 718 23.24 -30.77 32.16
C SER A 718 24.61 -30.08 32.34
N PRO A 719 25.68 -30.53 31.64
CA PRO A 719 26.83 -29.68 31.36
C PRO A 719 26.72 -29.05 29.97
N ASP A 720 27.07 -27.77 29.86
CA ASP A 720 27.12 -27.00 28.62
C ASP A 720 28.15 -27.60 27.64
N LEU A 721 27.67 -27.97 26.45
CA LEU A 721 28.46 -28.49 25.31
C LEU A 721 28.96 -27.34 24.43
N GLY A 722 30.11 -27.52 23.79
CA GLY A 722 30.68 -26.54 22.86
C GLY A 722 29.90 -26.46 21.53
N GLU A 723 29.91 -25.29 20.89
CA GLU A 723 29.11 -24.97 19.68
C GLU A 723 29.31 -25.98 18.52
N GLU A 724 30.51 -26.53 18.33
CA GLU A 724 30.79 -27.51 17.25
C GLU A 724 30.29 -28.94 17.55
N GLU A 725 30.22 -29.36 18.82
CA GLU A 725 29.64 -30.67 19.22
C GLU A 725 28.10 -30.67 19.09
N GLN A 726 27.50 -29.49 19.20
CA GLN A 726 26.05 -29.31 19.09
C GLN A 726 25.57 -29.50 17.64
N GLU A 727 26.31 -29.00 16.65
CA GLU A 727 25.93 -29.10 15.22
C GLU A 727 25.92 -30.54 14.70
N VAL A 728 26.93 -31.34 15.03
CA VAL A 728 27.03 -32.74 14.57
C VAL A 728 25.95 -33.62 15.21
N ALA A 729 25.65 -33.41 16.50
CA ALA A 729 24.57 -34.11 17.18
C ALA A 729 23.20 -33.78 16.55
N ASN A 730 22.97 -32.52 16.18
CA ASN A 730 21.73 -32.05 15.56
C ASN A 730 21.47 -32.72 14.21
N TYR A 731 22.50 -32.85 13.37
CA TYR A 731 22.40 -33.52 12.07
C TYR A 731 22.02 -35.01 12.19
N VAL A 732 22.59 -35.70 13.19
CA VAL A 732 22.30 -37.11 13.46
C VAL A 732 20.86 -37.33 13.93
N TRP A 733 20.34 -36.47 14.83
CA TRP A 733 18.94 -36.54 15.27
C TRP A 733 17.95 -36.26 14.14
N ALA A 734 18.27 -35.31 13.24
CA ALA A 734 17.45 -35.04 12.05
C ALA A 734 17.35 -36.28 11.14
N LEU A 735 18.49 -36.93 10.87
CA LEU A 735 18.55 -38.15 10.05
C LEU A 735 17.75 -39.30 10.68
N PHE A 736 17.90 -39.54 11.99
CA PHE A 736 17.08 -40.53 12.70
C PHE A 736 15.59 -40.21 12.59
N GLY A 737 15.21 -38.94 12.76
CA GLY A 737 13.83 -38.49 12.56
C GLY A 737 13.32 -38.82 11.16
N HIS A 738 14.11 -38.56 10.10
CA HIS A 738 13.74 -38.89 8.73
C HIS A 738 13.57 -40.39 8.49
N ILE A 739 14.45 -41.22 9.05
CA ILE A 739 14.36 -42.69 8.96
C ILE A 739 13.10 -43.19 9.70
N HIS A 740 12.84 -42.70 10.92
CA HIS A 740 11.64 -43.08 11.67
C HIS A 740 10.35 -42.64 10.96
N HIS A 741 10.34 -41.46 10.33
CA HIS A 741 9.21 -41.00 9.53
C HIS A 741 8.97 -41.90 8.30
N LEU A 742 10.03 -42.30 7.59
CA LEU A 742 9.92 -43.19 6.42
C LEU A 742 9.50 -44.62 6.80
N THR A 743 9.87 -45.08 8.00
CA THR A 743 9.47 -46.39 8.53
C THR A 743 8.07 -46.38 9.16
N GLY A 744 7.40 -45.21 9.22
CA GLY A 744 6.06 -45.05 9.77
C GLY A 744 5.99 -44.98 11.30
N GLU A 745 7.12 -44.90 11.99
CA GLU A 745 7.21 -44.73 13.44
C GLU A 745 7.12 -43.25 13.84
N PHE A 746 5.93 -42.64 13.67
CA PHE A 746 5.74 -41.19 13.82
C PHE A 746 6.09 -40.64 15.22
N GLY A 747 5.78 -41.36 16.30
CA GLY A 747 6.08 -40.89 17.67
C GLY A 747 7.57 -40.77 17.97
N LYS A 748 8.40 -41.73 17.50
CA LYS A 748 9.87 -41.61 17.64
C LYS A 748 10.43 -40.54 16.73
N ALA A 749 9.87 -40.38 15.52
CA ALA A 749 10.27 -39.33 14.60
C ALA A 749 10.03 -37.94 15.21
N GLN A 750 8.89 -37.74 15.87
CA GLN A 750 8.56 -36.51 16.60
C GLN A 750 9.61 -36.19 17.68
N GLU A 751 9.92 -37.14 18.57
CA GLU A 751 10.92 -36.94 19.63
C GLU A 751 12.30 -36.56 19.05
N CYS A 752 12.70 -37.19 17.95
CA CYS A 752 13.96 -36.86 17.27
C CYS A 752 13.94 -35.45 16.67
N TYR A 753 12.83 -35.03 16.06
CA TYR A 753 12.69 -33.69 15.48
C TYR A 753 12.60 -32.59 16.54
N GLU A 754 11.86 -32.80 17.63
CA GLU A 754 11.78 -31.86 18.75
C GLU A 754 13.16 -31.63 19.37
N ARG A 755 13.90 -32.72 19.65
CA ARG A 755 15.28 -32.61 20.15
C ARG A 755 16.18 -31.86 19.18
N THR A 756 16.02 -32.06 17.87
CA THR A 756 16.79 -31.33 16.87
C THR A 756 16.51 -29.82 16.95
N LEU A 757 15.25 -29.43 17.18
CA LEU A 757 14.83 -28.02 17.25
C LEU A 757 15.12 -27.35 18.59
N ASP A 758 15.27 -28.10 19.68
CA ASP A 758 15.67 -27.56 20.99
C ASP A 758 17.13 -27.05 21.00
N PHE A 759 17.96 -27.56 20.10
CA PHE A 759 19.39 -27.30 20.06
C PHE A 759 19.87 -26.44 18.88
N VAL A 760 19.01 -26.18 17.89
CA VAL A 760 19.35 -25.37 16.71
C VAL A 760 18.82 -23.94 16.88
N THR A 761 19.71 -22.95 16.83
CA THR A 761 19.35 -21.51 16.89
C THR A 761 19.35 -20.83 15.52
N ASP A 762 20.09 -21.33 14.53
CA ASP A 762 20.02 -20.90 13.14
C ASP A 762 20.56 -22.02 12.22
N ALA A 763 19.77 -22.53 11.28
CA ALA A 763 20.31 -23.38 10.22
C ALA A 763 19.40 -23.42 8.98
N THR A 764 20.04 -23.22 7.83
CA THR A 764 19.53 -23.25 6.45
C THR A 764 18.88 -24.59 6.03
N ASP A 765 19.08 -25.68 6.80
CA ASP A 765 18.53 -27.02 6.50
C ASP A 765 17.39 -27.46 7.43
N THR A 766 16.83 -26.56 8.25
CA THR A 766 15.71 -26.88 9.16
C THR A 766 14.35 -27.01 8.47
N HIS A 767 14.22 -26.53 7.23
CA HIS A 767 12.96 -26.51 6.49
C HIS A 767 12.26 -27.89 6.36
N PRO A 768 12.95 -28.98 5.94
CA PRO A 768 12.33 -30.30 5.83
C PRO A 768 11.90 -30.88 7.19
N ILE A 769 12.59 -30.51 8.27
CA ILE A 769 12.28 -30.92 9.63
C ILE A 769 10.98 -30.26 10.08
N TYR A 770 10.85 -28.95 9.90
CA TYR A 770 9.61 -28.23 10.22
C TYR A 770 8.40 -28.75 9.43
N LEU A 771 8.56 -29.04 8.14
CA LEU A 771 7.49 -29.61 7.31
C LEU A 771 7.03 -30.98 7.82
N ARG A 772 7.97 -31.88 8.15
CA ARG A 772 7.65 -33.24 8.63
C ARG A 772 7.13 -33.25 10.06
N LEU A 773 7.66 -32.41 10.95
CA LEU A 773 7.16 -32.29 12.31
C LEU A 773 5.75 -31.68 12.32
N GLY A 774 5.52 -30.62 11.53
CA GLY A 774 4.20 -30.02 11.36
C GLY A 774 3.18 -31.01 10.81
N SER A 775 3.57 -31.89 9.88
CA SER A 775 2.67 -32.90 9.32
C SER A 775 2.32 -34.00 10.32
N ILE A 776 3.28 -34.40 11.17
CA ILE A 776 3.03 -35.33 12.30
C ILE A 776 2.01 -34.70 13.26
N TYR A 777 2.20 -33.44 13.67
CA TYR A 777 1.24 -32.75 14.55
C TYR A 777 -0.16 -32.63 13.94
N LEU A 778 -0.27 -32.40 12.62
CA LEU A 778 -1.57 -32.39 11.93
C LEU A 778 -2.24 -33.77 11.95
N GLN A 779 -1.48 -34.86 11.84
CA GLN A 779 -2.00 -36.23 11.89
C GLN A 779 -2.45 -36.63 13.29
N GLU A 780 -1.74 -36.18 14.33
CA GLU A 780 -2.06 -36.44 15.73
C GLU A 780 -3.20 -35.55 16.27
N GLY A 781 -3.56 -34.49 15.54
CA GLY A 781 -4.62 -33.56 15.91
C GLY A 781 -4.17 -32.42 16.82
N GLU A 782 -2.86 -32.27 17.05
CA GLU A 782 -2.27 -31.16 17.83
C GLU A 782 -2.15 -29.88 16.99
N PHE A 783 -3.29 -29.33 16.56
CA PHE A 783 -3.33 -28.22 15.59
C PHE A 783 -2.65 -26.93 16.07
N GLN A 784 -2.65 -26.64 17.38
CA GLN A 784 -1.95 -25.47 17.93
C GLN A 784 -0.43 -25.59 17.79
N ARG A 785 0.13 -26.77 18.10
CA ARG A 785 1.57 -27.02 17.91
C ARG A 785 1.91 -26.97 16.42
N ALA A 786 1.11 -27.63 15.58
CA ALA A 786 1.26 -27.56 14.12
C ALA A 786 1.33 -26.12 13.61
N LYS A 787 0.40 -25.25 14.04
CA LYS A 787 0.39 -23.82 13.70
C LYS A 787 1.71 -23.14 14.07
N THR A 788 2.19 -23.32 15.31
CA THR A 788 3.46 -22.71 15.75
C THR A 788 4.67 -23.22 14.98
N THR A 789 4.72 -24.51 14.65
CA THR A 789 5.80 -25.13 13.87
C THR A 789 5.80 -24.60 12.43
N TYR A 790 4.64 -24.53 11.77
CA TYR A 790 4.53 -23.98 10.42
C TYR A 790 4.78 -22.47 10.36
N LEU A 791 4.41 -21.69 11.38
CA LEU A 791 4.78 -20.28 11.46
C LEU A 791 6.29 -20.06 11.49
N ARG A 792 7.02 -20.88 12.27
CA ARG A 792 8.50 -20.87 12.26
C ARG A 792 9.06 -21.29 10.90
N ALA A 793 8.44 -22.28 10.25
CA ALA A 793 8.82 -22.70 8.90
C ALA A 793 8.68 -21.56 7.90
N CYS A 794 7.53 -20.86 7.89
CA CYS A 794 7.27 -19.73 7.01
C CYS A 794 8.23 -18.55 7.24
N LYS A 795 8.68 -18.32 8.48
CA LYS A 795 9.71 -17.31 8.80
C LYS A 795 11.08 -17.64 8.22
N SER A 796 11.49 -18.90 8.37
CA SER A 796 12.80 -19.36 7.89
C SER A 796 12.83 -19.45 6.36
N SER A 797 11.83 -20.12 5.79
CA SER A 797 11.81 -20.52 4.38
C SER A 797 10.35 -20.68 3.93
N PRO A 798 9.71 -19.61 3.43
CA PRO A 798 8.32 -19.65 2.99
C PRO A 798 8.17 -20.48 1.72
N SER A 799 7.26 -21.46 1.75
CA SER A 799 6.98 -22.35 0.64
C SER A 799 5.51 -22.72 0.51
N CYS A 800 5.09 -23.26 -0.64
CA CYS A 800 3.69 -23.60 -0.86
C CYS A 800 3.18 -24.57 0.21
N LEU A 801 3.94 -25.63 0.52
CA LEU A 801 3.60 -26.60 1.56
C LEU A 801 3.65 -26.01 2.97
N THR A 802 4.58 -25.09 3.30
CA THR A 802 4.59 -24.49 4.65
C THR A 802 3.33 -23.66 4.88
N TRP A 803 2.95 -22.85 3.89
CA TRP A 803 1.74 -22.03 3.93
C TRP A 803 0.45 -22.87 3.87
N LEU A 804 0.46 -23.96 3.09
CA LEU A 804 -0.63 -24.94 3.08
C LEU A 804 -0.79 -25.61 4.45
N GLY A 805 0.31 -26.07 5.06
CA GLY A 805 0.31 -26.69 6.39
C GLY A 805 -0.22 -25.75 7.48
N LEU A 806 0.19 -24.47 7.43
CA LEU A 806 -0.33 -23.42 8.30
C LEU A 806 -1.83 -23.19 8.08
N GLY A 807 -2.26 -23.08 6.82
CA GLY A 807 -3.65 -22.91 6.45
C GLY A 807 -4.54 -24.06 6.92
N ILE A 808 -4.06 -25.30 6.81
CA ILE A 808 -4.75 -26.49 7.33
C ILE A 808 -4.84 -26.43 8.86
N ALA A 809 -3.76 -26.08 9.56
CA ALA A 809 -3.78 -25.96 11.01
C ALA A 809 -4.79 -24.90 11.49
N CYS A 810 -4.78 -23.71 10.90
CA CYS A 810 -5.74 -22.63 11.20
C CYS A 810 -7.18 -23.03 10.86
N TYR A 811 -7.40 -23.72 9.74
CA TYR A 811 -8.71 -24.24 9.36
C TYR A 811 -9.28 -25.20 10.40
N ARG A 812 -8.45 -26.14 10.88
CA ARG A 812 -8.84 -27.13 11.89
C ARG A 812 -9.08 -26.50 13.27
N LEU A 813 -8.45 -25.36 13.55
CA LEU A 813 -8.69 -24.55 14.75
C LEU A 813 -9.94 -23.67 14.66
N GLY A 814 -10.57 -23.56 13.48
CA GLY A 814 -11.73 -22.68 13.24
C GLY A 814 -11.35 -21.21 13.00
N GLU A 815 -10.07 -20.90 12.86
CA GLU A 815 -9.54 -19.58 12.56
C GLU A 815 -9.60 -19.34 11.05
N LEU A 816 -10.82 -19.19 10.53
CA LEU A 816 -11.08 -19.16 9.08
C LEU A 816 -10.36 -18.03 8.34
N THR A 817 -10.17 -16.87 8.97
CA THR A 817 -9.48 -15.72 8.37
C THR A 817 -7.99 -15.99 8.19
N GLU A 818 -7.31 -16.49 9.24
CA GLU A 818 -5.88 -16.81 9.16
C GLU A 818 -5.63 -18.01 8.23
N ALA A 819 -6.57 -18.95 8.17
CA ALA A 819 -6.53 -20.05 7.21
C ALA A 819 -6.60 -19.54 5.77
N GLU A 820 -7.49 -18.59 5.48
CA GLU A 820 -7.60 -17.97 4.17
C GLU A 820 -6.31 -17.25 3.77
N ASP A 821 -5.78 -16.41 4.65
CA ASP A 821 -4.56 -15.66 4.38
C ASP A 821 -3.40 -16.61 4.05
N ALA A 822 -3.18 -17.63 4.88
CA ALA A 822 -2.14 -18.64 4.64
C ALA A 822 -2.35 -19.45 3.34
N LEU A 823 -3.59 -19.85 3.04
CA LEU A 823 -3.89 -20.60 1.81
C LEU A 823 -3.77 -19.74 0.54
N THR A 824 -4.06 -18.45 0.61
CA THR A 824 -3.85 -17.53 -0.52
C THR A 824 -2.36 -17.32 -0.81
N GLU A 825 -1.51 -17.21 0.23
CA GLU A 825 -0.05 -17.21 0.05
C GLU A 825 0.42 -18.51 -0.62
N ALA A 826 -0.08 -19.67 -0.15
CA ALA A 826 0.24 -20.96 -0.75
C ALA A 826 -0.14 -21.03 -2.24
N ASN A 827 -1.31 -20.49 -2.60
CA ASN A 827 -1.79 -20.44 -3.99
C ASN A 827 -0.95 -19.52 -4.88
N ILE A 828 -0.41 -18.44 -4.32
CA ILE A 828 0.43 -17.50 -5.07
C ILE A 828 1.81 -18.10 -5.36
N LEU A 829 2.36 -18.86 -4.41
CA LEU A 829 3.62 -19.58 -4.60
C LEU A 829 3.47 -20.75 -5.60
N ASN A 830 2.38 -21.51 -5.52
CA ASN A 830 2.08 -22.56 -6.48
C ASN A 830 0.57 -22.67 -6.74
N ASN A 831 0.15 -22.10 -7.86
CA ASN A 831 -1.25 -22.11 -8.30
C ASN A 831 -1.71 -23.46 -8.86
N GLY A 832 -0.79 -24.40 -9.07
CA GLY A 832 -1.03 -25.75 -9.56
C GLY A 832 -1.32 -26.77 -8.46
N ASN A 833 -1.15 -26.41 -7.19
CA ASN A 833 -1.39 -27.32 -6.08
C ASN A 833 -2.90 -27.51 -5.84
N ALA A 834 -3.42 -28.69 -6.22
CA ALA A 834 -4.83 -29.03 -6.10
C ALA A 834 -5.35 -29.02 -4.65
N GLU A 835 -4.47 -29.33 -3.68
CA GLU A 835 -4.85 -29.39 -2.25
C GLU A 835 -5.14 -27.99 -1.69
N VAL A 836 -4.37 -26.98 -2.10
CA VAL A 836 -4.60 -25.57 -1.72
C VAL A 836 -5.99 -25.13 -2.17
N TRP A 837 -6.36 -25.39 -3.43
CA TRP A 837 -7.70 -25.10 -3.95
C TRP A 837 -8.81 -25.88 -3.22
N GLY A 838 -8.51 -27.11 -2.78
CA GLY A 838 -9.41 -27.90 -1.95
C GLY A 838 -9.71 -27.23 -0.61
N TYR A 839 -8.68 -26.81 0.13
CA TYR A 839 -8.87 -26.13 1.42
C TYR A 839 -9.44 -24.71 1.28
N LEU A 840 -9.09 -23.96 0.23
CA LEU A 840 -9.75 -22.69 -0.09
C LEU A 840 -11.25 -22.87 -0.33
N SER A 841 -11.65 -23.96 -1.01
CA SER A 841 -13.07 -24.28 -1.20
C SER A 841 -13.77 -24.57 0.12
N LEU A 842 -13.13 -25.29 1.05
CA LEU A 842 -13.65 -25.55 2.39
C LEU A 842 -13.84 -24.26 3.20
N VAL A 843 -12.83 -23.37 3.20
CA VAL A 843 -12.92 -22.06 3.85
C VAL A 843 -14.07 -21.24 3.27
N CYS A 844 -14.18 -21.15 1.95
CA CYS A 844 -15.25 -20.39 1.28
C CYS A 844 -16.66 -20.95 1.56
N LEU A 845 -16.79 -22.28 1.69
CA LEU A 845 -18.04 -22.93 2.06
C LEU A 845 -18.46 -22.57 3.49
N GLN A 846 -17.51 -22.53 4.45
CA GLN A 846 -17.79 -22.12 5.83
C GLN A 846 -18.04 -20.62 6.00
N THR A 847 -17.39 -19.77 5.20
CA THR A 847 -17.59 -18.30 5.26
C THR A 847 -18.82 -17.82 4.49
N GLY A 848 -19.47 -18.68 3.70
CA GLY A 848 -20.70 -18.35 2.98
C GLY A 848 -20.50 -17.80 1.57
N ARG A 849 -19.27 -17.79 1.05
CA ARG A 849 -18.91 -17.18 -0.25
C ARG A 849 -19.16 -18.15 -1.40
N ARG A 850 -20.39 -18.09 -1.95
CA ARG A 850 -20.90 -19.06 -2.94
C ARG A 850 -20.07 -19.17 -4.22
N LEU A 851 -19.81 -18.04 -4.89
CA LEU A 851 -19.14 -18.01 -6.18
C LEU A 851 -17.68 -18.50 -6.09
N GLU A 852 -16.98 -18.08 -5.04
CA GLU A 852 -15.58 -18.45 -4.81
C GLU A 852 -15.44 -19.92 -4.42
N ALA A 853 -16.38 -20.46 -3.64
CA ALA A 853 -16.42 -21.88 -3.30
C ALA A 853 -16.56 -22.76 -4.56
N GLU A 854 -17.47 -22.41 -5.48
CA GLU A 854 -17.67 -23.14 -6.74
C GLU A 854 -16.43 -23.08 -7.65
N GLN A 855 -15.84 -21.89 -7.77
CA GLN A 855 -14.63 -21.69 -8.57
C GLN A 855 -13.47 -22.51 -8.00
N SER A 856 -13.19 -22.36 -6.70
CA SER A 856 -12.10 -23.06 -6.03
C SER A 856 -12.24 -24.57 -6.13
N TYR A 857 -13.46 -25.09 -5.93
CA TYR A 857 -13.73 -26.52 -6.09
C TYR A 857 -13.52 -27.01 -7.54
N LYS A 858 -13.96 -26.22 -8.53
CA LYS A 858 -13.73 -26.54 -9.95
C LYS A 858 -12.25 -26.57 -10.31
N TYR A 859 -11.44 -25.66 -9.76
CA TYR A 859 -10.00 -25.65 -9.96
C TYR A 859 -9.32 -26.84 -9.25
N ALA A 860 -9.74 -27.17 -8.02
CA ALA A 860 -9.25 -28.36 -7.31
C ALA A 860 -9.48 -29.66 -8.10
N LEU A 861 -10.66 -29.81 -8.71
CA LEU A 861 -10.96 -30.96 -9.57
C LEU A 861 -10.16 -30.92 -10.89
N LYS A 862 -10.04 -29.75 -11.52
CA LYS A 862 -9.26 -29.58 -12.76
C LYS A 862 -7.79 -29.96 -12.56
N LEU A 863 -7.23 -29.67 -11.39
CA LEU A 863 -5.85 -29.97 -11.03
C LEU A 863 -5.68 -31.39 -10.44
N ASN A 864 -6.69 -32.25 -10.52
CA ASN A 864 -6.66 -33.64 -10.04
C ASN A 864 -6.34 -33.79 -8.54
N LEU A 865 -7.15 -33.16 -7.67
CA LEU A 865 -7.08 -33.40 -6.23
C LEU A 865 -7.16 -34.92 -5.92
N GLN A 866 -6.09 -35.51 -5.39
CA GLN A 866 -6.02 -36.95 -5.11
C GLN A 866 -6.45 -37.34 -3.69
N LYS A 867 -6.40 -36.42 -2.71
CA LYS A 867 -6.73 -36.73 -1.31
C LYS A 867 -8.23 -36.95 -1.12
N GLU A 868 -8.64 -38.22 -1.08
CA GLU A 868 -10.04 -38.64 -0.89
C GLU A 868 -10.67 -38.12 0.41
N ALA A 869 -9.87 -37.92 1.46
CA ALA A 869 -10.34 -37.36 2.73
C ALA A 869 -10.90 -35.95 2.56
N VAL A 870 -10.14 -35.07 1.88
CA VAL A 870 -10.52 -33.67 1.63
C VAL A 870 -11.73 -33.60 0.69
N ILE A 871 -11.78 -34.47 -0.33
CA ILE A 871 -12.94 -34.53 -1.25
C ILE A 871 -14.22 -34.93 -0.51
N ARG A 872 -14.15 -35.93 0.38
CA ARG A 872 -15.31 -36.35 1.19
C ARG A 872 -15.77 -35.24 2.11
N GLU A 873 -14.83 -34.52 2.72
CA GLU A 873 -15.14 -33.38 3.59
C GLU A 873 -15.81 -32.24 2.82
N ILE A 874 -15.28 -31.87 1.65
CA ILE A 874 -15.90 -30.84 0.79
C ILE A 874 -17.33 -31.22 0.43
N LYS A 875 -17.56 -32.47 0.00
CA LYS A 875 -18.91 -32.94 -0.36
C LYS A 875 -19.87 -32.92 0.81
N ALA A 876 -19.43 -33.38 1.99
CA ALA A 876 -20.27 -33.35 3.19
C ALA A 876 -20.65 -31.91 3.58
N LEU A 877 -19.71 -30.96 3.44
CA LEU A 877 -19.96 -29.56 3.73
C LEU A 877 -20.86 -28.90 2.68
N GLN A 878 -20.69 -29.22 1.39
CA GLN A 878 -21.58 -28.81 0.30
C GLN A 878 -23.02 -29.31 0.52
N ASP A 879 -23.19 -30.57 0.94
CA ASP A 879 -24.50 -31.16 1.24
C ASP A 879 -25.17 -30.49 2.46
N HIS A 880 -24.36 -30.11 3.46
CA HIS A 880 -24.86 -29.41 4.65
C HIS A 880 -25.29 -27.97 4.35
N VAL A 881 -24.49 -27.26 3.55
CA VAL A 881 -24.66 -25.82 3.30
C VAL A 881 -25.56 -25.55 2.07
N GLY A 882 -25.68 -26.51 1.15
CA GLY A 882 -26.59 -26.48 0.00
C GLY A 882 -26.12 -25.65 -1.20
N PHE A 883 -24.85 -25.27 -1.28
CA PHE A 883 -24.23 -24.60 -2.43
C PHE A 883 -22.75 -24.99 -2.58
N GLY A 884 -22.11 -24.59 -3.68
CA GLY A 884 -20.67 -24.84 -3.92
C GLY A 884 -20.37 -26.06 -4.79
N ASN A 885 -21.38 -26.87 -5.11
CA ASN A 885 -21.27 -27.92 -6.12
C ASN A 885 -21.74 -27.36 -7.48
N PRO A 886 -20.87 -27.32 -8.51
CA PRO A 886 -21.20 -26.76 -9.82
C PRO A 886 -22.25 -27.56 -10.61
N CYS A 887 -22.72 -28.69 -10.06
CA CYS A 887 -23.77 -29.52 -10.66
C CYS A 887 -25.20 -29.16 -10.23
N PHE A 888 -25.40 -28.12 -9.41
CA PHE A 888 -26.72 -27.65 -8.97
C PHE A 888 -27.15 -26.32 -9.60
#